data_AF-A0A1Q5CQS8-F1
#
_entry.id   AF-A0A1Q5CQS8-F1
#
_cell.length_a   1.000
_cell.length_b   1.000
_cell.length_c   1.000
_cell.angle_alpha   90.00
_cell.angle_beta   90.00
_cell.angle_gamma   90.00
#
_symmetry.space_group_name_H-M   'P 1'
#
loop_
_entity.id
_entity.type
_entity.pdbx_description
1 polymer ?
#
loop_
_entity_poly.entity_id
_entity_poly.type
_entity_poly.pdbx_seq_one_letter_code
_entity_poly.pdbx_strand_id
1 'polypeptide(L)'
;MLYGPEGSGPVSMRFAWVTDPDITKSVLEYATKASYDATGKFDQRVEGRWERADINVATSQAINGHKVEVDGLAPGTEYVYRVGDGGSLVSAVASFKTRAAKVAEFSFHWYTDPQMDDYEGYVKTMVPAMDRAFGEVPDPAFMLFTGDLVNHSYKSQEWDGFFKALEPRAASIPTYFTVGNHEFEGNPSDGYLDWESPDPYFTNFAARTNIPPNGPAYFGAAGGLPIAVGEEAKTLRNTVYYFEYGDALFVVLNHFDQLKLSELRPQLDWLKTVVQASDAKWKIAAYHHGPYLGRRNHPSNYLKITKAFDQAGIDLSISGHDGMYLRTHPLKDDLVVGDGKGTTYLTGAAAGDGQGYTWNPEIAGDYTAVYKDNQEASYQTVSVSPERIAITSTSRDPRTGAYSVNDTFQITQPLPSSLADWVPSTSPEPVLDKDFPPLVEGTYQISTPEQLRYVSNNFGDGFGQLPADGHYVLTKDIDLQHRRGFRPLGLPAVNAKDAGPGFTGTFDGAGHSITGLNLGYDQGWELDGKPSPTGFVGRLGAGGVVRNLGLVDVDYRDTEGPVGGVAGVVNGGSLDRVFVAGSVGGAQDTAGGLVGVLNGGSVTDSYATVNLDGEATTAGLIGEITGASTVERSLAAGAVITTGDAGGAVGDVKSADAVIGGIVAANRAVTGSTAGKLFAAGVAEARVAGNAVWADMPLTGTKAEQRGISELTQAELTAQATYQGLGWDFEAVWAWQPATSSAVAYPHLAGLSGQVNTLPFTNKAALAGLLAAVTGANAPNPAGYTPYSFQFLAATIGTAGAVMKDPYVSQTKVDAAVADLTTAIKFLNPLVAEKQFRAASIEELRFRIAELGSDEDTIWITDDIVADDQGGAIKVDAGKIRLSADEPTTLTAVGNVYFNVDGAELTVGPNLTIVQSTDSTALTAFFMVRNKGHLALQDATIRSDVTMSGSQGVIITEGSGPTVTIDRSTVSGKGARTIYAYNAGPLFTITDSTITNTNTALYRSDYVLNGTTVITGSTGGGAAIHDFRGSEVAGNVADKVVTLTKAGTGLAVTDPAYTISYVVTEPGAAAPGDLQGAVAYTEPINLPDGGTVWAALTHAGRHGIIRSFVVEAPAGPGDPSPACLAARKQADAAAKAVDKAEKAVQKAQTKVRDAEAKLEKSVASGRPAQAIKQAAAQVTKANAQLEETEAALTTAEAAHAAAVAQVTAACR
;
A
#
# COMPACT_ATOMS: atom_id res chain seq x y z
N MET A 1 25.00 10.21 -20.35
CA MET A 1 26.33 9.57 -20.51
C MET A 1 26.09 8.10 -20.80
N LEU A 2 26.88 7.46 -21.67
CA LEU A 2 26.88 6.00 -21.79
C LEU A 2 28.06 5.48 -20.98
N TYR A 3 27.79 4.62 -19.99
CA TYR A 3 28.84 3.95 -19.23
C TYR A 3 28.67 2.44 -19.40
N GLY A 4 29.76 1.79 -19.76
CA GLY A 4 29.98 0.38 -19.50
C GLY A 4 30.44 0.15 -18.05
N PRO A 5 30.70 -1.12 -17.70
CA PRO A 5 30.97 -1.55 -16.32
C PRO A 5 32.13 -0.81 -15.65
N GLU A 6 32.11 -0.71 -14.32
CA GLU A 6 33.16 -0.06 -13.53
C GLU A 6 34.56 -0.58 -13.92
N GLY A 7 35.50 0.33 -14.20
CA GLY A 7 36.85 -0.01 -14.67
C GLY A 7 37.03 -0.18 -16.18
N SER A 8 35.97 -0.07 -16.99
CA SER A 8 36.02 -0.19 -18.45
C SER A 8 36.42 1.11 -19.18
N GLY A 9 37.66 1.59 -19.00
CA GLY A 9 38.27 2.53 -19.95
C GLY A 9 37.58 3.91 -20.11
N PRO A 10 37.73 4.59 -21.26
CA PRO A 10 37.37 6.00 -21.44
C PRO A 10 35.84 6.29 -21.42
N VAL A 11 35.49 7.54 -21.07
CA VAL A 11 34.12 8.02 -20.84
C VAL A 11 33.47 8.57 -22.12
N SER A 12 32.15 8.40 -22.27
CA SER A 12 31.36 8.98 -23.37
C SER A 12 30.38 10.07 -22.89
N MET A 13 30.31 11.18 -23.62
CA MET A 13 29.37 12.28 -23.39
C MET A 13 28.51 12.56 -24.62
N ARG A 14 27.25 12.94 -24.39
CA ARG A 14 26.26 13.20 -25.43
C ARG A 14 25.71 14.60 -25.27
N PHE A 15 25.69 15.34 -26.37
CA PHE A 15 25.26 16.72 -26.43
C PHE A 15 24.02 16.81 -27.31
N ALA A 16 23.07 17.63 -26.87
CA ALA A 16 21.85 17.96 -27.61
C ALA A 16 21.66 19.47 -27.54
N TRP A 17 21.23 20.07 -28.63
CA TRP A 17 20.77 21.47 -28.65
C TRP A 17 19.79 21.67 -29.80
N VAL A 18 19.01 22.73 -29.75
CA VAL A 18 18.08 23.10 -30.82
C VAL A 18 18.48 24.43 -31.45
N THR A 19 18.13 24.61 -32.71
CA THR A 19 18.30 25.88 -33.42
C THR A 19 17.10 26.18 -34.31
N ASP A 20 17.14 27.37 -34.92
CA ASP A 20 16.31 27.70 -36.07
C ASP A 20 16.42 26.61 -37.17
N PRO A 21 15.31 26.28 -37.85
CA PRO A 21 15.24 25.26 -38.88
C PRO A 21 16.24 25.43 -40.04
N ASP A 22 16.72 26.64 -40.32
CA ASP A 22 17.66 26.88 -41.42
C ASP A 22 19.10 26.44 -41.09
N ILE A 23 19.40 26.20 -39.81
CA ILE A 23 20.73 25.77 -39.38
C ILE A 23 20.83 24.24 -39.41
N THR A 24 21.58 23.73 -40.38
CA THR A 24 21.70 22.28 -40.65
C THR A 24 23.09 21.70 -40.37
N LYS A 25 23.97 22.50 -39.74
CA LYS A 25 25.29 22.03 -39.30
C LYS A 25 25.28 21.81 -37.79
N SER A 26 25.82 20.68 -37.36
CA SER A 26 25.98 20.34 -35.94
C SER A 26 27.46 20.20 -35.63
N VAL A 27 28.04 21.12 -34.86
CA VAL A 27 29.46 21.12 -34.52
C VAL A 27 29.64 21.30 -33.03
N LEU A 28 30.43 20.41 -32.43
CA LEU A 28 30.93 20.52 -31.07
C LEU A 28 32.44 20.83 -31.14
N GLU A 29 32.86 21.85 -30.41
CA GLU A 29 34.27 22.14 -30.17
C GLU A 29 34.54 22.00 -28.68
N TYR A 30 35.59 21.26 -28.32
CA TYR A 30 35.91 21.01 -26.91
C TYR A 30 37.42 20.90 -26.67
N ALA A 31 37.82 21.05 -25.42
CA ALA A 31 39.18 20.86 -24.94
C ALA A 31 39.13 20.47 -23.46
N THR A 32 40.21 19.88 -22.94
CA THR A 32 40.36 19.80 -21.48
C THR A 32 40.43 21.21 -20.91
N LYS A 33 39.84 21.45 -19.75
CA LYS A 33 39.85 22.78 -19.13
C LYS A 33 41.28 23.30 -18.92
N ALA A 34 42.20 22.42 -18.51
CA ALA A 34 43.61 22.76 -18.38
C ALA A 34 44.26 23.23 -19.70
N SER A 35 43.97 22.56 -20.82
CA SER A 35 44.47 22.97 -22.15
C SER A 35 43.87 24.30 -22.60
N TYR A 36 42.57 24.49 -22.39
CA TYR A 36 41.88 25.72 -22.74
C TYR A 36 42.35 26.91 -21.90
N ASP A 37 42.48 26.76 -20.59
CA ASP A 37 42.95 27.83 -19.71
C ASP A 37 44.41 28.24 -20.06
N ALA A 38 45.23 27.30 -20.55
CA ALA A 38 46.59 27.57 -21.00
C ALA A 38 46.68 28.23 -22.39
N THR A 39 45.75 27.95 -23.31
CA THR A 39 45.87 28.31 -24.73
C THR A 39 44.81 29.27 -25.25
N GLY A 40 43.67 29.37 -24.55
CA GLY A 40 42.45 30.06 -24.99
C GLY A 40 41.77 29.43 -26.21
N LYS A 41 42.06 28.15 -26.52
CA LYS A 41 41.61 27.49 -27.76
C LYS A 41 40.97 26.13 -27.48
N PHE A 42 39.98 25.79 -28.30
CA PHE A 42 39.50 24.41 -28.44
C PHE A 42 40.49 23.63 -29.31
N ASP A 43 40.84 22.41 -28.90
CA ASP A 43 41.80 21.55 -29.60
C ASP A 43 41.15 20.31 -30.23
N GLN A 44 39.86 20.06 -29.96
CA GLN A 44 39.04 19.04 -30.59
C GLN A 44 37.81 19.64 -31.28
N ARG A 45 37.39 19.03 -32.38
CA ARG A 45 36.17 19.38 -33.14
C ARG A 45 35.49 18.12 -33.65
N VAL A 46 34.19 17.99 -33.41
CA VAL A 46 33.37 16.85 -33.83
C VAL A 46 32.13 17.35 -34.55
N GLU A 47 31.83 16.74 -35.70
CA GLU A 47 30.58 17.01 -36.43
C GLU A 47 29.51 16.00 -36.00
N GLY A 48 28.31 16.50 -35.75
CA GLY A 48 27.16 15.73 -35.32
C GLY A 48 26.13 15.54 -36.44
N ARG A 49 24.97 15.04 -36.02
CA ARG A 49 23.77 14.93 -36.86
C ARG A 49 22.73 15.97 -36.44
N TRP A 50 21.74 16.19 -37.29
CA TRP A 50 20.55 16.96 -36.97
C TRP A 50 19.29 16.27 -37.49
N GLU A 51 18.15 16.59 -36.90
CA GLU A 51 16.83 16.14 -37.33
C GLU A 51 15.81 17.29 -37.23
N ARG A 52 14.89 17.36 -38.19
CA ARG A 52 13.80 18.33 -38.20
C ARG A 52 12.62 17.79 -37.39
N ALA A 53 12.07 18.61 -36.49
CA ALA A 53 10.77 18.36 -35.86
C ALA A 53 9.76 19.40 -36.35
N ASP A 54 8.61 18.93 -36.85
CA ASP A 54 7.56 19.75 -37.48
C ASP A 54 6.16 19.18 -37.19
N ILE A 55 5.79 19.14 -35.90
CA ILE A 55 4.49 18.61 -35.41
C ILE A 55 3.63 19.73 -34.79
N ASN A 56 4.08 20.99 -34.85
CA ASN A 56 3.42 22.10 -34.17
C ASN A 56 2.21 22.64 -34.95
N VAL A 57 1.07 21.97 -34.79
CA VAL A 57 -0.14 22.19 -35.59
C VAL A 57 -0.80 23.57 -35.34
N ALA A 58 -0.50 24.20 -34.20
CA ALA A 58 -1.07 25.50 -33.79
C ALA A 58 -0.20 26.72 -34.16
N THR A 59 1.13 26.58 -34.25
CA THR A 59 2.03 27.74 -34.42
C THR A 59 3.05 27.61 -35.57
N SER A 60 3.12 26.45 -36.26
CA SER A 60 4.06 26.21 -37.38
C SER A 60 5.53 26.50 -37.05
N GLN A 61 5.94 26.31 -35.80
CA GLN A 61 7.33 26.53 -35.35
C GLN A 61 8.13 25.23 -35.46
N ALA A 62 8.69 24.97 -36.64
CA ALA A 62 9.62 23.87 -36.82
C ALA A 62 10.98 24.18 -36.19
N ILE A 63 11.69 23.17 -35.69
CA ILE A 63 13.04 23.30 -35.13
C ILE A 63 13.98 22.24 -35.71
N ASN A 64 15.29 22.52 -35.69
CA ASN A 64 16.29 21.47 -35.87
C ASN A 64 16.89 21.07 -34.52
N GLY A 65 16.82 19.77 -34.21
CA GLY A 65 17.48 19.15 -33.08
C GLY A 65 18.85 18.61 -33.49
N HIS A 66 19.92 19.03 -32.82
CA HIS A 66 21.30 18.67 -33.11
C HIS A 66 21.86 17.72 -32.07
N LYS A 67 22.62 16.71 -32.51
CA LYS A 67 23.11 15.63 -31.65
C LYS A 67 24.57 15.31 -31.95
N VAL A 68 25.43 15.38 -30.93
CA VAL A 68 26.84 14.97 -30.98
C VAL A 68 27.12 13.96 -29.88
N GLU A 69 27.93 12.95 -30.18
CA GLU A 69 28.46 12.00 -29.21
C GLU A 69 29.99 12.05 -29.26
N VAL A 70 30.60 12.08 -28.07
CA VAL A 70 32.05 12.09 -27.90
C VAL A 70 32.42 10.91 -27.03
N ASP A 71 33.18 9.98 -27.59
CA ASP A 71 33.78 8.86 -26.88
C ASP A 71 35.24 9.17 -26.53
N GLY A 72 35.87 8.34 -25.71
CA GLY A 72 37.31 8.46 -25.48
C GLY A 72 37.73 9.50 -24.44
N LEU A 73 36.79 10.09 -23.68
CA LEU A 73 37.12 11.15 -22.72
C LEU A 73 37.86 10.59 -21.50
N ALA A 74 38.80 11.37 -20.98
CA ALA A 74 39.54 11.00 -19.77
C ALA A 74 38.60 11.02 -18.55
N PRO A 75 38.62 9.99 -17.68
CA PRO A 75 37.83 9.99 -16.45
C PRO A 75 38.23 11.11 -15.49
N GLY A 76 37.28 11.60 -14.68
CA GLY A 76 37.51 12.60 -13.62
C GLY A 76 38.04 13.94 -14.12
N THR A 77 37.87 14.23 -15.41
CA THR A 77 38.50 15.35 -16.11
C THR A 77 37.45 16.40 -16.46
N GLU A 78 37.80 17.66 -16.22
CA GLU A 78 36.96 18.78 -16.60
C GLU A 78 37.26 19.21 -18.04
N TYR A 79 36.20 19.37 -18.82
CA TYR A 79 36.24 19.79 -20.20
C TYR A 79 35.46 21.09 -20.36
N VAL A 80 35.93 21.95 -21.24
CA VAL A 80 35.16 23.09 -21.74
C VAL A 80 34.71 22.79 -23.15
N TYR A 81 33.52 23.26 -23.51
CA TYR A 81 32.96 23.05 -24.83
C TYR A 81 32.08 24.20 -25.28
N ARG A 82 31.80 24.23 -26.58
CA ARG A 82 30.72 25.01 -27.18
C ARG A 82 30.11 24.23 -28.35
N VAL A 83 28.84 24.51 -28.64
CA VAL A 83 28.09 23.90 -29.73
C VAL A 83 27.68 24.96 -30.75
N GLY A 84 27.42 24.56 -32.00
CA GLY A 84 27.00 25.51 -33.03
C GLY A 84 27.09 24.95 -34.45
N ASP A 85 27.20 25.85 -35.43
CA ASP A 85 27.30 25.54 -36.86
C ASP A 85 28.74 25.34 -37.36
N GLY A 86 29.72 25.56 -36.48
CA GLY A 86 31.17 25.58 -36.79
C GLY A 86 31.63 26.85 -37.50
N GLY A 87 30.78 27.87 -37.56
CA GLY A 87 31.04 29.20 -38.09
C GLY A 87 30.82 30.26 -37.01
N SER A 88 29.96 31.24 -37.30
CA SER A 88 29.68 32.35 -36.37
C SER A 88 28.57 32.06 -35.37
N LEU A 89 27.72 31.05 -35.60
CA LEU A 89 26.61 30.72 -34.72
C LEU A 89 27.07 29.64 -33.74
N VAL A 90 27.60 30.09 -32.60
CA VAL A 90 28.11 29.24 -31.53
C VAL A 90 27.53 29.64 -30.18
N SER A 91 27.36 28.68 -29.29
CA SER A 91 26.93 28.89 -27.91
C SER A 91 27.99 29.64 -27.09
N ALA A 92 27.59 30.10 -25.91
CA ALA A 92 28.55 30.43 -24.86
C ALA A 92 29.41 29.18 -24.52
N VAL A 93 30.62 29.43 -24.00
CA VAL A 93 31.49 28.36 -23.52
C VAL A 93 30.91 27.80 -22.21
N ALA A 94 30.64 26.51 -22.20
CA ALA A 94 30.20 25.76 -21.03
C ALA A 94 31.27 24.75 -20.61
N SER A 95 31.10 24.12 -19.45
CA SER A 95 32.03 23.11 -18.94
C SER A 95 31.28 21.96 -18.30
N PHE A 96 31.85 20.76 -18.38
CA PHE A 96 31.35 19.59 -17.67
C PHE A 96 32.52 18.78 -17.12
N LYS A 97 32.24 17.97 -16.11
CA LYS A 97 33.22 17.04 -15.52
C LYS A 97 32.83 15.61 -15.82
N THR A 98 33.75 14.83 -16.37
CA THR A 98 33.53 13.39 -16.56
C THR A 98 33.59 12.66 -15.21
N ARG A 99 32.86 11.54 -15.13
CA ARG A 99 32.91 10.66 -13.96
C ARG A 99 34.33 10.16 -13.70
N ALA A 100 34.71 10.00 -12.44
CA ALA A 100 35.94 9.32 -12.06
C ALA A 100 35.95 7.85 -12.54
N ALA A 101 37.15 7.27 -12.69
CA ALA A 101 37.29 5.87 -13.13
C ALA A 101 36.65 4.86 -12.15
N LYS A 102 36.63 5.20 -10.87
CA LYS A 102 35.98 4.45 -9.78
C LYS A 102 35.14 5.40 -8.95
N VAL A 103 33.92 5.01 -8.63
CA VAL A 103 32.97 5.83 -7.86
C VAL A 103 32.33 4.93 -6.81
N ALA A 104 32.78 5.06 -5.58
CA ALA A 104 32.21 4.31 -4.45
C ALA A 104 30.86 4.88 -4.03
N GLU A 105 30.74 6.21 -3.98
CA GLU A 105 29.53 6.90 -3.56
C GLU A 105 29.23 8.05 -4.52
N PHE A 106 27.95 8.28 -4.78
CA PHE A 106 27.47 9.41 -5.55
C PHE A 106 26.06 9.82 -5.12
N SER A 107 25.70 11.07 -5.44
CA SER A 107 24.35 11.58 -5.28
C SER A 107 23.81 12.10 -6.60
N PHE A 108 22.48 12.04 -6.79
CA PHE A 108 21.80 12.64 -7.92
C PHE A 108 20.53 13.36 -7.47
N HIS A 109 20.09 14.33 -8.27
CA HIS A 109 18.80 14.97 -8.07
C HIS A 109 17.76 14.25 -8.91
N TRP A 110 16.61 14.00 -8.31
CA TRP A 110 15.45 13.46 -8.99
C TRP A 110 14.31 14.47 -8.91
N TYR A 111 13.65 14.65 -10.04
CA TYR A 111 12.50 15.51 -10.24
C TYR A 111 11.44 14.71 -11.02
N THR A 112 10.19 15.08 -10.85
CA THR A 112 9.09 14.47 -11.59
C THR A 112 8.01 15.50 -11.81
N ASP A 113 7.24 15.37 -12.89
CA ASP A 113 6.06 16.22 -13.15
C ASP A 113 6.37 17.73 -13.02
N PRO A 114 7.40 18.27 -13.70
CA PRO A 114 7.67 19.70 -13.70
C PRO A 114 6.71 20.52 -14.58
N GLN A 115 5.82 19.89 -15.35
CA GLN A 115 5.14 20.49 -16.50
C GLN A 115 4.52 21.87 -16.22
N MET A 116 4.81 22.82 -17.11
CA MET A 116 4.23 24.17 -17.12
C MET A 116 4.02 24.65 -18.56
N ASP A 117 3.09 25.59 -18.74
CA ASP A 117 2.74 26.15 -20.06
C ASP A 117 3.84 27.04 -20.69
N ASP A 118 4.76 27.56 -19.87
CA ASP A 118 5.83 28.45 -20.33
C ASP A 118 7.03 28.53 -19.37
N TYR A 119 8.06 29.27 -19.81
CA TYR A 119 9.27 29.53 -19.03
C TYR A 119 9.00 30.19 -17.66
N GLU A 120 8.04 31.13 -17.58
CA GLU A 120 7.73 31.84 -16.34
C GLU A 120 7.08 30.91 -15.30
N GLY A 121 6.32 29.92 -15.77
CA GLY A 121 5.84 28.81 -14.96
C GLY A 121 6.98 28.05 -14.30
N TYR A 122 7.93 27.53 -15.10
CA TYR A 122 9.08 26.77 -14.58
C TYR A 122 9.94 27.58 -13.61
N VAL A 123 10.12 28.88 -13.86
CA VAL A 123 10.86 29.79 -12.97
C VAL A 123 10.18 29.95 -11.61
N LYS A 124 8.86 29.82 -11.53
CA LYS A 124 8.11 29.91 -10.27
C LYS A 124 8.03 28.59 -9.50
N THR A 125 8.12 27.45 -10.19
CA THR A 125 7.92 26.11 -9.62
C THR A 125 9.24 25.32 -9.54
N MET A 126 9.65 24.72 -10.65
CA MET A 126 10.80 23.82 -10.73
C MET A 126 12.11 24.50 -10.31
N VAL A 127 12.36 25.73 -10.77
CA VAL A 127 13.66 26.41 -10.55
C VAL A 127 13.97 26.61 -9.05
N PRO A 128 13.05 27.13 -8.20
CA PRO A 128 13.26 27.18 -6.75
C PRO A 128 13.58 25.83 -6.11
N ALA A 129 12.86 24.77 -6.51
CA ALA A 129 13.11 23.41 -6.02
C ALA A 129 14.51 22.95 -6.40
N MET A 130 14.95 23.23 -7.63
CA MET A 130 16.33 22.97 -8.06
C MET A 130 17.35 23.82 -7.29
N ASP A 131 17.14 25.13 -7.11
CA ASP A 131 18.04 26.01 -6.34
C ASP A 131 18.27 25.45 -4.94
N ARG A 132 17.20 24.97 -4.29
CA ARG A 132 17.29 24.35 -2.98
C ARG A 132 18.05 23.02 -3.03
N ALA A 133 17.72 22.13 -3.97
CA ALA A 133 18.40 20.84 -4.13
C ALA A 133 19.92 21.03 -4.30
N PHE A 134 20.34 21.95 -5.18
CA PHE A 134 21.76 22.29 -5.39
C PHE A 134 22.40 23.01 -4.19
N GLY A 135 21.61 23.63 -3.31
CA GLY A 135 22.11 24.13 -2.03
C GLY A 135 22.42 23.00 -1.02
N GLU A 136 21.69 21.89 -1.09
CA GLU A 136 21.84 20.73 -0.20
C GLU A 136 22.87 19.73 -0.73
N VAL A 137 22.83 19.46 -2.03
CA VAL A 137 23.77 18.59 -2.76
C VAL A 137 24.33 19.39 -3.95
N PRO A 138 25.46 20.12 -3.76
CA PRO A 138 25.98 21.04 -4.77
C PRO A 138 26.55 20.39 -6.03
N ASP A 139 27.10 19.18 -5.89
CA ASP A 139 27.82 18.48 -6.96
C ASP A 139 27.14 17.13 -7.30
N PRO A 140 25.88 17.12 -7.78
CA PRO A 140 25.22 15.89 -8.16
C PRO A 140 25.91 15.26 -9.38
N ALA A 141 25.98 13.93 -9.41
CA ALA A 141 26.49 13.15 -10.53
C ALA A 141 25.69 13.39 -11.82
N PHE A 142 24.38 13.54 -11.68
CA PHE A 142 23.43 13.81 -12.76
C PHE A 142 22.09 14.28 -12.18
N MET A 143 21.19 14.72 -13.06
CA MET A 143 19.78 14.94 -12.78
C MET A 143 18.95 13.87 -13.51
N LEU A 144 17.84 13.43 -12.91
CA LEU A 144 16.91 12.48 -13.50
C LEU A 144 15.47 13.00 -13.39
N PHE A 145 14.74 12.98 -14.50
CA PHE A 145 13.35 13.40 -14.59
C PHE A 145 12.45 12.22 -14.95
N THR A 146 11.40 11.93 -14.16
CA THR A 146 10.47 10.81 -14.39
C THR A 146 9.18 11.20 -15.13
N GLY A 147 9.32 11.92 -16.26
CA GLY A 147 8.22 12.19 -17.20
C GLY A 147 7.39 13.42 -16.84
N ASP A 148 6.44 13.72 -17.74
CA ASP A 148 5.59 14.91 -17.72
C ASP A 148 6.41 16.20 -17.65
N LEU A 149 7.30 16.34 -18.63
CA LEU A 149 8.20 17.47 -18.76
C LEU A 149 7.47 18.72 -19.25
N VAL A 150 6.42 18.55 -20.04
CA VAL A 150 5.56 19.61 -20.61
C VAL A 150 4.09 19.22 -20.45
N ASN A 151 3.16 20.16 -20.64
CA ASN A 151 1.73 19.84 -20.60
C ASN A 151 1.25 19.19 -21.91
N HIS A 152 1.85 19.57 -23.04
CA HIS A 152 1.43 19.13 -24.36
C HIS A 152 2.63 18.90 -25.31
N SER A 153 2.82 17.65 -25.71
CA SER A 153 3.91 17.17 -26.56
C SER A 153 4.16 17.97 -27.86
N TYR A 154 3.12 18.49 -28.50
CA TYR A 154 3.21 19.16 -29.81
C TYR A 154 3.47 20.67 -29.73
N LYS A 155 3.44 21.27 -28.53
CA LYS A 155 3.65 22.72 -28.34
C LYS A 155 5.12 23.04 -28.10
N SER A 156 5.81 23.47 -29.14
CA SER A 156 7.25 23.82 -29.07
C SER A 156 7.57 24.84 -27.97
N GLN A 157 6.67 25.79 -27.70
CA GLN A 157 6.86 26.82 -26.67
C GLN A 157 7.04 26.24 -25.26
N GLU A 158 6.28 25.19 -24.90
CA GLU A 158 6.38 24.55 -23.59
C GLU A 158 7.74 23.87 -23.41
N TRP A 159 8.17 23.16 -24.46
CA TRP A 159 9.50 22.54 -24.51
C TRP A 159 10.62 23.56 -24.42
N ASP A 160 10.52 24.67 -25.15
CA ASP A 160 11.52 25.72 -25.14
C ASP A 160 11.56 26.40 -23.76
N GLY A 161 10.40 26.55 -23.10
CA GLY A 161 10.30 27.01 -21.72
C GLY A 161 11.01 26.08 -20.73
N PHE A 162 10.74 24.77 -20.81
CA PHE A 162 11.35 23.75 -19.97
C PHE A 162 12.88 23.74 -20.13
N PHE A 163 13.39 23.60 -21.37
CA PHE A 163 14.83 23.50 -21.61
C PHE A 163 15.56 24.82 -21.31
N LYS A 164 14.93 25.97 -21.49
CA LYS A 164 15.50 27.26 -21.10
C LYS A 164 15.62 27.40 -19.58
N ALA A 165 14.63 26.94 -18.81
CA ALA A 165 14.71 26.92 -17.35
C ALA A 165 15.78 25.94 -16.85
N LEU A 166 16.00 24.85 -17.58
CA LEU A 166 16.96 23.79 -17.26
C LEU A 166 18.41 24.10 -17.70
N GLU A 167 18.60 24.88 -18.77
CA GLU A 167 19.89 25.17 -19.42
C GLU A 167 21.02 25.53 -18.45
N PRO A 168 20.84 26.42 -17.45
CA PRO A 168 21.92 26.81 -16.55
C PRO A 168 22.57 25.63 -15.81
N ARG A 169 21.84 24.53 -15.66
CA ARG A 169 22.30 23.29 -15.00
C ARG A 169 22.63 22.22 -16.01
N ALA A 170 21.76 21.96 -16.99
CA ALA A 170 21.97 20.90 -17.98
C ALA A 170 23.16 21.14 -18.91
N ALA A 171 23.62 22.39 -19.06
CA ALA A 171 24.85 22.69 -19.78
C ALA A 171 26.11 22.12 -19.10
N SER A 172 26.06 21.83 -17.79
CA SER A 172 27.21 21.34 -17.02
C SER A 172 26.98 19.97 -16.36
N ILE A 173 25.73 19.64 -16.05
CA ILE A 173 25.33 18.42 -15.36
C ILE A 173 24.55 17.51 -16.33
N PRO A 174 24.99 16.27 -16.54
CA PRO A 174 24.27 15.29 -17.34
C PRO A 174 22.83 15.11 -16.83
N THR A 175 21.87 15.08 -17.76
CA THR A 175 20.45 14.96 -17.43
C THR A 175 19.84 13.76 -18.15
N TYR A 176 19.07 12.97 -17.41
CA TYR A 176 18.33 11.81 -17.90
C TYR A 176 16.83 12.07 -17.78
N PHE A 177 16.07 11.56 -18.75
CA PHE A 177 14.64 11.78 -18.85
C PHE A 177 13.93 10.45 -19.10
N THR A 178 12.77 10.27 -18.47
CA THR A 178 11.73 9.36 -18.92
C THR A 178 10.65 10.17 -19.66
N VAL A 179 9.78 9.50 -20.39
CA VAL A 179 8.57 10.11 -20.96
C VAL A 179 7.36 9.78 -20.10
N GLY A 180 6.43 10.72 -19.99
CA GLY A 180 5.14 10.58 -19.34
C GLY A 180 3.96 10.64 -20.30
N ASN A 181 2.75 10.69 -19.75
CA ASN A 181 1.54 10.67 -20.55
C ASN A 181 1.32 12.03 -21.25
N HIS A 182 1.79 13.14 -20.69
CA HIS A 182 1.73 14.45 -21.34
C HIS A 182 2.70 14.60 -22.53
N GLU A 183 3.75 13.76 -22.59
CA GLU A 183 4.58 13.63 -23.79
C GLU A 183 3.89 12.86 -24.92
N PHE A 184 2.72 12.29 -24.68
CA PHE A 184 1.90 11.56 -25.65
C PHE A 184 0.59 12.29 -25.97
N GLU A 185 -0.14 12.79 -24.97
CA GLU A 185 -1.52 13.28 -25.10
C GLU A 185 -1.70 14.58 -25.90
N GLY A 186 -2.89 14.72 -26.49
CA GLY A 186 -3.40 15.94 -27.11
C GLY A 186 -4.21 16.82 -26.16
N ASN A 187 -4.68 17.98 -26.64
CA ASN A 187 -5.57 18.88 -25.87
C ASN A 187 -6.94 19.03 -26.57
N PRO A 188 -8.08 18.77 -25.90
CA PRO A 188 -9.42 19.02 -26.42
C PRO A 188 -9.68 20.45 -26.88
N SER A 189 -9.07 21.42 -26.19
CA SER A 189 -9.15 22.84 -26.53
C SER A 189 -8.51 23.15 -27.88
N ASP A 190 -7.59 22.31 -28.34
CA ASP A 190 -6.89 22.42 -29.62
C ASP A 190 -7.47 21.47 -30.70
N GLY A 191 -8.61 20.82 -30.42
CA GLY A 191 -9.34 19.98 -31.37
C GLY A 191 -8.93 18.51 -31.44
N TYR A 192 -8.06 18.06 -30.53
CA TYR A 192 -7.72 16.64 -30.34
C TYR A 192 -8.69 15.98 -29.35
N LEU A 193 -8.84 14.66 -29.36
CA LEU A 193 -9.50 14.00 -28.23
C LEU A 193 -8.52 13.92 -27.05
N ASP A 194 -9.00 14.09 -25.81
CA ASP A 194 -8.26 13.63 -24.63
C ASP A 194 -7.86 12.17 -24.94
N TRP A 195 -6.58 11.82 -24.78
CA TRP A 195 -6.03 10.49 -25.04
C TRP A 195 -5.72 10.08 -26.50
N GLU A 196 -5.99 10.92 -27.51
CA GLU A 196 -5.39 10.75 -28.84
C GLU A 196 -4.06 11.50 -28.91
N SER A 197 -3.02 10.84 -29.45
CA SER A 197 -1.69 11.45 -29.54
C SER A 197 -1.48 12.20 -30.86
N PRO A 198 -1.21 13.52 -30.81
CA PRO A 198 -0.72 14.27 -31.96
C PRO A 198 0.79 14.03 -32.23
N ASP A 199 1.54 13.48 -31.27
CA ASP A 199 2.96 13.11 -31.42
C ASP A 199 3.23 11.68 -30.91
N PRO A 200 2.69 10.63 -31.56
CA PRO A 200 2.76 9.25 -31.07
C PRO A 200 4.17 8.64 -31.09
N TYR A 201 5.14 9.34 -31.69
CA TYR A 201 6.52 8.91 -31.80
C TYR A 201 7.47 9.78 -30.95
N PHE A 202 6.94 10.63 -30.08
CA PHE A 202 7.72 11.49 -29.19
C PHE A 202 8.74 12.35 -29.95
N THR A 203 8.36 12.86 -31.11
CA THR A 203 9.25 13.56 -32.06
C THR A 203 9.82 14.83 -31.46
N ASN A 204 9.02 15.63 -30.75
CA ASN A 204 9.52 16.84 -30.09
C ASN A 204 10.50 16.54 -28.96
N PHE A 205 10.23 15.50 -28.18
CA PHE A 205 11.12 15.00 -27.14
C PHE A 205 12.43 14.46 -27.75
N ALA A 206 12.33 13.64 -28.79
CA ALA A 206 13.47 13.06 -29.49
C ALA A 206 14.37 14.14 -30.11
N ALA A 207 13.80 15.22 -30.67
CA ALA A 207 14.58 16.30 -31.26
C ALA A 207 15.41 17.08 -30.22
N ARG A 208 14.92 17.17 -28.98
CA ARG A 208 15.55 17.95 -27.89
C ARG A 208 16.48 17.14 -27.00
N THR A 209 16.45 15.82 -27.13
CA THR A 209 17.25 14.91 -26.30
C THR A 209 18.23 14.09 -27.14
N ASN A 210 19.31 13.62 -26.52
CA ASN A 210 20.26 12.71 -27.15
C ASN A 210 20.45 11.46 -26.29
N ILE A 211 19.35 10.73 -26.13
CA ILE A 211 19.25 9.54 -25.28
C ILE A 211 20.07 8.37 -25.86
N PRO A 212 20.68 7.53 -25.00
CA PRO A 212 21.41 6.35 -25.45
C PRO A 212 20.60 5.41 -26.36
N PRO A 213 21.12 4.97 -27.52
CA PRO A 213 20.46 4.03 -28.41
C PRO A 213 20.76 2.60 -27.94
N ASN A 214 20.51 2.30 -26.67
CA ASN A 214 20.77 0.98 -26.08
C ASN A 214 19.49 0.28 -25.58
N GLY A 215 18.32 0.83 -25.90
CA GLY A 215 17.00 0.26 -25.65
C GLY A 215 16.59 -0.90 -26.58
N PRO A 216 15.38 -1.46 -26.39
CA PRO A 216 14.86 -2.60 -27.17
C PRO A 216 14.74 -2.34 -28.67
N ALA A 217 14.61 -1.08 -29.10
CA ALA A 217 14.60 -0.69 -30.51
C ALA A 217 15.99 -0.75 -31.18
N TYR A 218 17.04 -0.95 -30.39
CA TYR A 218 18.43 -0.97 -30.85
C TYR A 218 19.14 -2.28 -30.51
N PHE A 219 18.83 -2.89 -29.35
CA PHE A 219 19.51 -4.08 -28.84
C PHE A 219 18.57 -5.09 -28.18
N GLY A 220 18.87 -6.39 -28.34
CA GLY A 220 18.35 -7.46 -27.52
C GLY A 220 18.80 -8.89 -27.86
N ALA A 221 18.49 -9.75 -26.90
CA ALA A 221 18.84 -11.18 -26.73
C ALA A 221 20.23 -11.58 -27.28
N ALA A 222 21.29 -11.21 -26.54
CA ALA A 222 22.63 -11.79 -26.62
C ALA A 222 23.34 -11.77 -28.00
N GLY A 223 22.90 -10.93 -28.96
CA GLY A 223 23.49 -10.89 -30.32
C GLY A 223 23.51 -9.53 -31.03
N GLY A 224 23.07 -8.44 -30.38
CA GLY A 224 23.11 -7.09 -30.95
C GLY A 224 22.03 -6.76 -31.98
N LEU A 225 20.94 -7.55 -32.05
CA LEU A 225 19.78 -7.27 -32.91
C LEU A 225 18.66 -6.61 -32.09
N PRO A 226 17.86 -5.68 -32.64
CA PRO A 226 16.75 -5.06 -31.93
C PRO A 226 15.63 -6.06 -31.60
N ILE A 227 14.99 -5.93 -30.43
CA ILE A 227 13.81 -6.73 -30.01
C ILE A 227 12.53 -6.17 -30.64
N ALA A 228 12.39 -4.85 -30.67
CA ALA A 228 11.24 -4.18 -31.27
C ALA A 228 11.50 -3.87 -32.76
N VAL A 229 10.47 -3.95 -33.59
CA VAL A 229 10.53 -3.64 -35.04
C VAL A 229 9.33 -2.79 -35.47
N GLY A 230 9.38 -2.18 -36.66
CA GLY A 230 8.24 -1.46 -37.21
C GLY A 230 7.85 -0.22 -36.40
N GLU A 231 6.54 -0.06 -36.14
CA GLU A 231 6.00 1.09 -35.37
C GLU A 231 6.43 1.06 -33.89
N GLU A 232 6.47 -0.11 -33.25
CA GLU A 232 6.91 -0.27 -31.85
C GLU A 232 8.36 0.21 -31.69
N ALA A 233 9.22 -0.10 -32.65
CA ALA A 233 10.60 0.39 -32.66
C ALA A 233 10.72 1.90 -32.84
N LYS A 234 9.69 2.59 -33.35
CA LYS A 234 9.68 4.06 -33.43
C LYS A 234 9.26 4.67 -32.10
N THR A 235 8.21 4.16 -31.47
CA THR A 235 7.72 4.62 -30.16
C THR A 235 8.77 4.41 -29.06
N LEU A 236 9.43 3.24 -29.05
CA LEU A 236 10.45 2.90 -28.06
C LEU A 236 11.81 3.54 -28.38
N ARG A 237 11.95 4.16 -29.56
CA ARG A 237 13.17 4.86 -29.94
C ARG A 237 13.33 6.09 -29.07
N ASN A 238 14.47 6.20 -28.41
CA ASN A 238 14.82 7.34 -27.57
C ASN A 238 13.98 7.48 -26.27
N THR A 239 13.07 6.57 -25.96
CA THR A 239 12.26 6.62 -24.72
C THR A 239 12.66 5.55 -23.70
N VAL A 240 13.38 4.51 -24.14
CA VAL A 240 13.81 3.37 -23.32
C VAL A 240 15.31 3.16 -23.47
N TYR A 241 16.04 3.09 -22.35
CA TYR A 241 17.50 3.01 -22.33
C TYR A 241 18.02 2.66 -20.93
N TYR A 242 19.28 2.22 -20.84
CA TYR A 242 19.92 1.94 -19.56
C TYR A 242 21.25 2.70 -19.43
N PHE A 243 21.73 2.87 -18.20
CA PHE A 243 23.08 3.35 -17.94
C PHE A 243 23.55 2.88 -16.57
N GLU A 244 24.87 2.78 -16.38
CA GLU A 244 25.46 2.46 -15.08
C GLU A 244 26.19 3.67 -14.50
N TYR A 245 26.06 3.88 -13.20
CA TYR A 245 26.83 4.90 -12.47
C TYR A 245 27.26 4.36 -11.11
N GLY A 246 28.57 4.36 -10.85
CA GLY A 246 29.13 3.64 -9.70
C GLY A 246 28.76 2.16 -9.78
N ASP A 247 28.26 1.61 -8.66
CA ASP A 247 27.79 0.24 -8.52
C ASP A 247 26.26 0.12 -8.67
N ALA A 248 25.65 0.99 -9.51
CA ALA A 248 24.22 1.02 -9.76
C ALA A 248 23.87 0.99 -11.25
N LEU A 249 22.97 0.09 -11.62
CA LEU A 249 22.32 0.00 -12.92
C LEU A 249 21.00 0.77 -12.88
N PHE A 250 20.84 1.74 -13.79
CA PHE A 250 19.59 2.45 -14.03
C PHE A 250 18.95 1.94 -15.31
N VAL A 251 17.68 1.52 -15.20
CA VAL A 251 16.88 1.11 -16.35
C VAL A 251 15.71 2.07 -16.52
N VAL A 252 15.70 2.80 -17.63
CA VAL A 252 14.66 3.76 -17.97
C VAL A 252 13.66 3.11 -18.90
N LEU A 253 12.40 3.06 -18.47
CA LEU A 253 11.30 2.44 -19.20
C LEU A 253 10.27 3.49 -19.63
N ASN A 254 9.57 3.20 -20.73
CA ASN A 254 8.41 3.94 -21.18
C ASN A 254 7.15 3.19 -20.69
N HIS A 255 6.45 3.73 -19.69
CA HIS A 255 5.32 3.10 -19.03
C HIS A 255 4.28 4.13 -18.57
N PHE A 256 3.08 4.08 -19.17
CA PHE A 256 1.92 4.93 -18.92
C PHE A 256 0.64 4.23 -19.46
N ASP A 257 -0.56 4.68 -19.09
CA ASP A 257 -1.82 3.91 -19.24
C ASP A 257 -2.18 3.53 -20.68
N GLN A 258 -1.74 4.33 -21.65
CA GLN A 258 -2.04 4.17 -23.08
C GLN A 258 -1.03 3.26 -23.79
N LEU A 259 0.03 2.83 -23.08
CA LEU A 259 1.06 1.96 -23.64
C LEU A 259 0.49 0.59 -23.98
N LYS A 260 0.68 0.15 -25.22
CA LYS A 260 0.22 -1.17 -25.65
C LYS A 260 1.08 -2.26 -25.05
N LEU A 261 0.48 -3.42 -24.76
CA LEU A 261 1.25 -4.60 -24.32
C LEU A 261 2.34 -5.02 -25.31
N SER A 262 2.14 -4.78 -26.62
CA SER A 262 3.15 -5.06 -27.64
C SER A 262 4.34 -4.09 -27.59
N GLU A 263 4.19 -2.93 -26.96
CA GLU A 263 5.26 -1.97 -26.68
C GLU A 263 5.90 -2.22 -25.31
N LEU A 264 5.17 -2.74 -24.31
CA LEU A 264 5.73 -3.10 -23.00
C LEU A 264 6.62 -4.35 -23.06
N ARG A 265 6.17 -5.41 -23.73
CA ARG A 265 6.85 -6.71 -23.71
C ARG A 265 8.30 -6.65 -24.20
N PRO A 266 8.63 -5.97 -25.32
CA PRO A 266 10.01 -5.81 -25.75
C PRO A 266 10.90 -5.11 -24.72
N GLN A 267 10.35 -4.17 -23.94
CA GLN A 267 11.08 -3.49 -22.87
C GLN A 267 11.40 -4.43 -21.70
N LEU A 268 10.45 -5.29 -21.31
CA LEU A 268 10.67 -6.25 -20.23
C LEU A 268 11.68 -7.33 -20.64
N ASP A 269 11.57 -7.88 -21.86
CA ASP A 269 12.56 -8.83 -22.40
C ASP A 269 13.95 -8.20 -22.51
N TRP A 270 14.02 -6.92 -22.90
CA TRP A 270 15.26 -6.17 -22.91
C TRP A 270 15.82 -5.93 -21.51
N LEU A 271 15.00 -5.55 -20.52
CA LEU A 271 15.39 -5.39 -19.11
C LEU A 271 16.11 -6.65 -18.60
N LYS A 272 15.58 -7.84 -18.90
CA LYS A 272 16.25 -9.11 -18.57
C LYS A 272 17.67 -9.14 -19.09
N THR A 273 17.87 -8.81 -20.36
CA THR A 273 19.19 -8.89 -21.00
C THR A 273 20.17 -7.88 -20.41
N VAL A 274 19.67 -6.70 -20.03
CA VAL A 274 20.48 -5.67 -19.37
C VAL A 274 20.92 -6.17 -17.99
N VAL A 275 19.99 -6.70 -17.18
CA VAL A 275 20.30 -7.23 -15.85
C VAL A 275 21.22 -8.44 -15.91
N GLN A 276 21.10 -9.29 -16.94
CA GLN A 276 22.01 -10.42 -17.16
C GLN A 276 23.44 -9.99 -17.52
N ALA A 277 23.60 -8.83 -18.15
CA ALA A 277 24.89 -8.34 -18.63
C ALA A 277 25.60 -7.40 -17.63
N SER A 278 24.92 -6.99 -16.56
CA SER A 278 25.41 -6.04 -15.57
C SER A 278 25.82 -6.75 -14.29
N ASP A 279 27.00 -6.43 -13.79
CA ASP A 279 27.49 -6.86 -12.46
C ASP A 279 27.16 -5.85 -11.36
N ALA A 280 26.47 -4.75 -11.68
CA ALA A 280 26.11 -3.71 -10.71
C ALA A 280 25.26 -4.28 -9.55
N LYS A 281 25.64 -3.90 -8.32
CA LYS A 281 24.95 -4.30 -7.10
C LYS A 281 23.51 -3.79 -7.06
N TRP A 282 23.35 -2.47 -7.21
CA TRP A 282 22.08 -1.80 -7.09
C TRP A 282 21.38 -1.70 -8.45
N LYS A 283 20.07 -1.94 -8.48
CA LYS A 283 19.25 -1.87 -9.69
C LYS A 283 18.08 -0.92 -9.44
N ILE A 284 18.01 0.13 -10.24
CA ILE A 284 17.03 1.21 -10.10
C ILE A 284 16.24 1.32 -11.40
N ALA A 285 14.92 1.17 -11.32
CA ALA A 285 14.03 1.36 -12.46
C ALA A 285 13.39 2.75 -12.40
N ALA A 286 13.40 3.49 -13.52
CA ALA A 286 12.80 4.82 -13.63
C ALA A 286 11.82 4.88 -14.81
N TYR A 287 10.60 5.37 -14.57
CA TYR A 287 9.51 5.43 -15.53
C TYR A 287 8.42 6.38 -15.01
N HIS A 288 7.36 6.65 -15.78
CA HIS A 288 6.39 7.68 -15.38
C HIS A 288 5.21 7.13 -14.54
N HIS A 289 4.34 6.26 -15.07
CA HIS A 289 3.26 5.68 -14.26
C HIS A 289 3.77 4.51 -13.42
N GLY A 290 3.81 4.68 -12.10
CA GLY A 290 4.08 3.62 -11.13
C GLY A 290 3.01 2.51 -11.14
N PRO A 291 3.34 1.25 -10.81
CA PRO A 291 2.37 0.18 -10.62
C PRO A 291 1.58 0.30 -9.32
N TYR A 292 2.04 1.13 -8.37
CA TYR A 292 1.37 1.39 -7.10
C TYR A 292 1.14 2.90 -6.98
N LEU A 293 -0.05 3.32 -7.38
CA LEU A 293 -0.51 4.72 -7.40
C LEU A 293 -1.30 5.03 -6.13
N GLY A 294 -1.41 6.29 -5.72
CA GLY A 294 -2.10 6.75 -4.52
C GLY A 294 -3.49 7.35 -4.78
N ARG A 295 -3.83 7.66 -6.04
CA ARG A 295 -5.12 8.25 -6.42
C ARG A 295 -5.97 7.36 -7.33
N ARG A 296 -5.33 6.69 -8.28
CA ARG A 296 -6.01 5.99 -9.38
C ARG A 296 -5.73 4.49 -9.33
N ASN A 297 -6.59 3.71 -9.97
CA ASN A 297 -6.31 2.31 -10.20
C ASN A 297 -4.99 2.13 -10.95
N HIS A 298 -4.37 0.98 -10.70
CA HIS A 298 -3.12 0.64 -11.34
C HIS A 298 -3.28 0.56 -12.87
N PRO A 299 -2.24 0.88 -13.65
CA PRO A 299 -2.22 0.68 -15.09
C PRO A 299 -2.60 -0.76 -15.46
N SER A 300 -3.32 -0.98 -16.57
CA SER A 300 -3.85 -2.30 -16.96
C SER A 300 -2.81 -3.43 -17.07
N ASN A 301 -1.54 -3.07 -17.18
CA ASN A 301 -0.36 -3.94 -17.36
C ASN A 301 0.55 -4.02 -16.13
N TYR A 302 0.18 -3.41 -14.99
CA TYR A 302 1.07 -3.26 -13.83
C TYR A 302 1.60 -4.60 -13.27
N LEU A 303 0.80 -5.68 -13.28
CA LEU A 303 1.23 -7.01 -12.84
C LEU A 303 2.42 -7.55 -13.62
N LYS A 304 2.54 -7.17 -14.89
CA LYS A 304 3.65 -7.61 -15.75
C LYS A 304 4.94 -6.90 -15.38
N ILE A 305 4.87 -5.60 -15.06
CA ILE A 305 6.04 -4.81 -14.67
C ILE A 305 6.52 -5.20 -13.26
N THR A 306 5.62 -5.38 -12.28
CA THR A 306 6.00 -5.75 -10.90
C THR A 306 6.66 -7.13 -10.86
N LYS A 307 6.08 -8.11 -11.55
CA LYS A 307 6.66 -9.45 -11.72
C LYS A 307 8.03 -9.43 -12.41
N ALA A 308 8.19 -8.60 -13.45
CA ALA A 308 9.48 -8.44 -14.11
C ALA A 308 10.52 -7.80 -13.16
N PHE A 309 10.11 -6.86 -12.30
CA PHE A 309 10.98 -6.23 -11.32
C PHE A 309 11.42 -7.20 -10.23
N ASP A 310 10.51 -8.04 -9.74
CA ASP A 310 10.83 -9.10 -8.78
C ASP A 310 11.81 -10.12 -9.37
N GLN A 311 11.66 -10.47 -10.65
CA GLN A 311 12.58 -11.36 -11.35
C GLN A 311 13.94 -10.72 -11.64
N ALA A 312 13.95 -9.44 -12.01
CA ALA A 312 15.17 -8.65 -12.22
C ALA A 312 15.91 -8.33 -10.92
N GLY A 313 15.24 -8.39 -9.77
CA GLY A 313 15.77 -7.92 -8.49
C GLY A 313 15.99 -6.41 -8.50
N ILE A 314 14.97 -5.64 -8.94
CA ILE A 314 14.98 -4.17 -8.88
C ILE A 314 14.88 -3.73 -7.42
N ASP A 315 15.88 -3.02 -6.90
CA ASP A 315 15.90 -2.58 -5.52
C ASP A 315 14.93 -1.42 -5.27
N LEU A 316 14.99 -0.44 -6.17
CA LEU A 316 14.23 0.80 -6.11
C LEU A 316 13.55 1.06 -7.45
N SER A 317 12.24 1.29 -7.39
CA SER A 317 11.44 1.75 -8.50
C SER A 317 11.02 3.20 -8.24
N ILE A 318 11.37 4.11 -9.14
CA ILE A 318 11.02 5.54 -9.05
C ILE A 318 10.08 5.97 -10.18
N SER A 319 9.00 6.68 -9.82
CA SER A 319 7.92 7.10 -10.73
C SER A 319 7.32 8.49 -10.40
N GLY A 320 6.48 9.00 -11.30
CA GLY A 320 5.78 10.29 -11.20
C GLY A 320 4.25 10.15 -11.26
N HIS A 321 3.61 11.04 -12.04
CA HIS A 321 2.19 11.04 -12.45
C HIS A 321 1.21 11.51 -11.37
N ASP A 322 1.27 10.91 -10.20
CA ASP A 322 0.21 11.06 -9.18
C ASP A 322 0.30 12.37 -8.39
N GLY A 323 1.23 13.27 -8.73
CA GLY A 323 1.33 14.60 -8.12
C GLY A 323 1.51 14.62 -6.59
N MET A 324 1.96 13.51 -5.99
CA MET A 324 2.03 13.27 -4.54
C MET A 324 3.30 12.50 -4.16
N TYR A 325 3.68 12.54 -2.87
CA TYR A 325 4.73 11.63 -2.39
C TYR A 325 4.11 10.33 -1.88
N LEU A 326 4.51 9.20 -2.45
CA LEU A 326 4.08 7.87 -2.01
C LEU A 326 5.28 6.93 -1.96
N ARG A 327 5.45 6.25 -0.83
CA ARG A 327 6.40 5.14 -0.69
C ARG A 327 5.70 3.89 -0.21
N THR A 328 5.93 2.77 -0.89
CA THR A 328 5.43 1.46 -0.46
C THR A 328 6.30 0.85 0.64
N HIS A 329 5.77 -0.13 1.37
CA HIS A 329 6.62 -1.16 1.97
C HIS A 329 7.37 -1.92 0.86
N PRO A 330 8.44 -2.68 1.16
CA PRO A 330 9.01 -3.60 0.18
C PRO A 330 7.95 -4.59 -0.31
N LEU A 331 7.79 -4.73 -1.63
CA LEU A 331 6.77 -5.58 -2.25
C LEU A 331 7.40 -6.68 -3.09
N LYS A 332 6.83 -7.88 -3.01
CA LYS A 332 7.14 -9.01 -3.88
C LYS A 332 5.86 -9.80 -4.15
N ASP A 333 5.59 -10.13 -5.40
CA ASP A 333 4.36 -10.78 -5.85
C ASP A 333 3.10 -10.01 -5.38
N ASP A 334 3.16 -8.67 -5.40
CA ASP A 334 2.16 -7.72 -4.88
C ASP A 334 1.91 -7.79 -3.35
N LEU A 335 2.72 -8.52 -2.59
CA LEU A 335 2.58 -8.67 -1.14
C LEU A 335 3.64 -7.88 -0.39
N VAL A 336 3.24 -7.30 0.74
CA VAL A 336 4.16 -6.67 1.69
C VAL A 336 5.11 -7.73 2.25
N VAL A 337 6.40 -7.49 2.05
CA VAL A 337 7.49 -8.34 2.55
C VAL A 337 8.45 -7.52 3.41
N GLY A 338 9.26 -8.21 4.20
CA GLY A 338 10.27 -7.55 5.03
C GLY A 338 11.38 -6.89 4.20
N ASP A 339 12.13 -6.00 4.83
CA ASP A 339 13.29 -5.31 4.25
C ASP A 339 14.24 -6.28 3.52
N GLY A 340 14.69 -5.88 2.32
CA GLY A 340 15.60 -6.68 1.50
C GLY A 340 14.98 -7.92 0.84
N LYS A 341 13.64 -8.06 0.86
CA LYS A 341 12.94 -9.21 0.24
C LYS A 341 12.05 -8.85 -0.95
N GLY A 342 11.87 -7.56 -1.24
CA GLY A 342 11.02 -7.07 -2.31
C GLY A 342 11.41 -5.67 -2.78
N THR A 343 10.93 -5.30 -3.96
CA THR A 343 11.18 -3.99 -4.58
C THR A 343 10.52 -2.89 -3.76
N THR A 344 11.20 -1.76 -3.53
CA THR A 344 10.57 -0.57 -2.95
C THR A 344 10.10 0.35 -4.07
N TYR A 345 8.81 0.68 -4.09
CA TYR A 345 8.21 1.56 -5.09
C TYR A 345 8.01 2.95 -4.49
N LEU A 346 8.37 3.97 -5.27
CA LEU A 346 8.41 5.35 -4.84
C LEU A 346 7.86 6.27 -5.93
N THR A 347 6.75 6.93 -5.64
CA THR A 347 6.26 8.05 -6.45
C THR A 347 6.80 9.35 -5.90
N GLY A 348 7.51 10.09 -6.75
CA GLY A 348 8.12 11.37 -6.43
C GLY A 348 7.06 12.46 -6.27
N ALA A 349 7.30 13.37 -5.33
CA ALA A 349 6.54 14.60 -5.25
C ALA A 349 6.85 15.51 -6.46
N ALA A 350 5.82 16.00 -7.13
CA ALA A 350 5.90 16.83 -8.35
C ALA A 350 6.75 18.10 -8.17
N ALA A 351 7.54 18.44 -9.19
CA ALA A 351 8.37 19.63 -9.27
C ALA A 351 7.63 20.85 -9.85
N GLY A 352 6.48 20.63 -10.51
CA GLY A 352 5.58 21.64 -11.03
C GLY A 352 4.61 22.20 -9.98
N ASP A 353 3.54 22.85 -10.42
CA ASP A 353 2.43 23.24 -9.56
C ASP A 353 1.56 22.01 -9.26
N GLY A 354 2.08 21.13 -8.40
CA GLY A 354 1.47 19.85 -8.04
C GLY A 354 -0.04 19.89 -8.12
N GLN A 355 -0.61 19.24 -9.15
CA GLN A 355 -2.05 19.20 -9.33
C GLN A 355 -2.60 18.54 -8.07
N GLY A 356 -3.25 19.33 -7.20
CA GLY A 356 -3.58 18.94 -5.83
C GLY A 356 -4.46 17.70 -5.75
N TYR A 357 -3.85 16.54 -5.89
CA TYR A 357 -4.50 15.26 -5.93
C TYR A 357 -4.68 14.76 -4.51
N THR A 358 -5.91 14.33 -4.22
CA THR A 358 -6.28 13.83 -2.90
C THR A 358 -5.97 12.34 -2.82
N TRP A 359 -5.30 11.96 -1.75
CA TRP A 359 -5.11 10.57 -1.35
C TRP A 359 -6.41 9.76 -1.42
N ASN A 360 -6.33 8.54 -1.96
CA ASN A 360 -7.37 7.56 -1.75
C ASN A 360 -6.85 6.39 -0.87
N PRO A 361 -7.15 6.38 0.45
CA PRO A 361 -6.71 5.32 1.36
C PRO A 361 -7.26 3.94 1.00
N GLU A 362 -8.34 3.89 0.22
CA GLU A 362 -8.99 2.64 -0.18
C GLU A 362 -8.25 1.99 -1.35
N ILE A 363 -7.63 2.77 -2.24
CA ILE A 363 -6.82 2.25 -3.36
C ILE A 363 -5.45 1.76 -2.88
N ALA A 364 -4.80 2.52 -1.99
CA ALA A 364 -3.38 2.36 -1.72
C ALA A 364 -3.02 1.95 -0.28
N GLY A 365 -4.02 1.71 0.57
CA GLY A 365 -3.85 1.59 2.02
C GLY A 365 -2.87 0.52 2.51
N ASP A 366 -2.97 -0.72 2.01
CA ASP A 366 -2.27 -1.85 2.64
C ASP A 366 -0.77 -1.94 2.27
N TYR A 367 -0.38 -1.45 1.10
CA TYR A 367 1.02 -1.46 0.65
C TYR A 367 1.77 -0.17 0.96
N THR A 368 1.08 0.91 1.34
CA THR A 368 1.68 2.24 1.49
C THR A 368 2.32 2.39 2.87
N ALA A 369 3.64 2.62 2.89
CA ALA A 369 4.39 2.88 4.10
C ALA A 369 4.36 4.36 4.48
N VAL A 370 4.48 5.27 3.50
CA VAL A 370 4.44 6.72 3.72
C VAL A 370 3.71 7.41 2.59
N TYR A 371 2.91 8.40 2.96
CA TYR A 371 2.14 9.23 2.05
C TYR A 371 2.18 10.71 2.44
N LYS A 372 2.25 11.60 1.45
CA LYS A 372 1.97 13.05 1.58
C LYS A 372 1.24 13.57 0.35
N ASP A 373 0.07 14.18 0.56
CA ASP A 373 -0.54 15.06 -0.45
C ASP A 373 0.47 16.16 -0.77
N ASN A 374 0.75 16.36 -2.05
CA ASN A 374 1.61 17.44 -2.49
C ASN A 374 0.79 18.38 -3.35
N GLN A 375 0.85 19.68 -3.04
CA GLN A 375 0.21 20.72 -3.85
C GLN A 375 1.25 21.64 -4.52
N GLU A 376 2.54 21.30 -4.46
CA GLU A 376 3.62 22.22 -4.85
C GLU A 376 4.92 21.59 -5.36
N ALA A 377 5.75 22.47 -5.92
CA ALA A 377 7.10 22.20 -6.38
C ALA A 377 7.97 21.54 -5.31
N SER A 378 8.39 20.33 -5.63
CA SER A 378 9.14 19.42 -4.78
C SER A 378 10.34 18.85 -5.52
N TYR A 379 11.24 18.23 -4.77
CA TYR A 379 12.41 17.55 -5.32
C TYR A 379 12.83 16.39 -4.43
N GLN A 380 13.65 15.52 -4.99
CA GLN A 380 14.24 14.39 -4.29
C GLN A 380 15.76 14.43 -4.43
N THR A 381 16.45 14.18 -3.32
CA THR A 381 17.90 13.95 -3.32
C THR A 381 18.14 12.48 -3.01
N VAL A 382 18.95 11.82 -3.84
CA VAL A 382 19.26 10.40 -3.71
C VAL A 382 20.76 10.23 -3.62
N SER A 383 21.24 9.45 -2.65
CA SER A 383 22.63 9.01 -2.58
C SER A 383 22.73 7.49 -2.64
N VAL A 384 23.76 7.00 -3.33
CA VAL A 384 24.02 5.58 -3.51
C VAL A 384 25.46 5.32 -3.09
N SER A 385 25.64 4.37 -2.16
CA SER A 385 26.93 3.92 -1.65
C SER A 385 27.01 2.38 -1.67
N PRO A 386 28.17 1.77 -1.35
CA PRO A 386 28.27 0.32 -1.24
C PRO A 386 27.38 -0.23 -0.12
N GLU A 387 26.94 0.57 0.85
CA GLU A 387 26.13 0.13 1.98
C GLU A 387 24.64 0.38 1.80
N ARG A 388 24.23 1.42 1.05
CA ARG A 388 22.82 1.80 0.94
C ARG A 388 22.48 2.65 -0.29
N ILE A 389 21.19 2.67 -0.62
CA ILE A 389 20.53 3.76 -1.34
C ILE A 389 19.79 4.60 -0.29
N ALA A 390 20.02 5.91 -0.21
CA ALA A 390 19.31 6.81 0.70
C ALA A 390 18.58 7.90 -0.09
N ILE A 391 17.33 8.19 0.29
CA ILE A 391 16.46 9.12 -0.41
C ILE A 391 15.84 10.08 0.59
N THR A 392 15.82 11.36 0.22
CA THR A 392 15.07 12.42 0.92
C THR A 392 14.15 13.11 -0.09
N SER A 393 12.86 13.21 0.23
CA SER A 393 11.91 14.03 -0.54
C SER A 393 11.55 15.29 0.24
N THR A 394 11.55 16.43 -0.45
CA THR A 394 11.27 17.74 0.14
C THR A 394 10.26 18.51 -0.72
N SER A 395 9.27 19.12 -0.08
CA SER A 395 8.25 19.98 -0.71
C SER A 395 8.37 21.43 -0.23
N ARG A 396 7.88 22.37 -1.05
CA ARG A 396 7.94 23.81 -0.79
C ARG A 396 6.54 24.44 -0.63
N ASP A 397 6.20 24.90 0.57
CA ASP A 397 4.96 25.62 0.87
C ASP A 397 4.77 26.85 -0.06
N PRO A 398 3.61 27.07 -0.71
CA PRO A 398 3.48 28.10 -1.74
C PRO A 398 3.17 29.47 -1.13
N ARG A 399 2.64 29.49 0.10
CA ARG A 399 2.18 30.67 0.84
C ARG A 399 3.33 31.31 1.57
N THR A 400 4.24 30.49 2.09
CA THR A 400 5.38 30.92 2.90
C THR A 400 6.71 30.79 2.17
N GLY A 401 6.79 29.92 1.15
CA GLY A 401 8.04 29.56 0.47
C GLY A 401 8.97 28.66 1.30
N ALA A 402 8.50 28.14 2.44
CA ALA A 402 9.28 27.29 3.33
C ALA A 402 9.37 25.85 2.80
N TYR A 403 10.52 25.21 3.01
CA TYR A 403 10.74 23.82 2.62
C TYR A 403 10.50 22.88 3.81
N SER A 404 9.86 21.75 3.58
CA SER A 404 9.67 20.68 4.57
C SER A 404 9.96 19.31 3.98
N VAL A 405 10.57 18.45 4.78
CA VAL A 405 10.89 17.07 4.38
C VAL A 405 9.63 16.22 4.47
N ASN A 406 9.26 15.58 3.36
CA ASN A 406 8.15 14.64 3.27
C ASN A 406 8.50 13.32 3.93
N ASP A 407 9.69 12.81 3.60
CA ASP A 407 10.21 11.54 4.09
C ASP A 407 11.74 11.44 3.91
N THR A 408 12.35 10.55 4.69
CA THR A 408 13.75 10.15 4.56
C THR A 408 13.86 8.65 4.83
N PHE A 409 14.33 7.88 3.86
CA PHE A 409 14.46 6.44 4.01
C PHE A 409 15.70 5.88 3.31
N GLN A 410 16.02 4.62 3.60
CA GLN A 410 17.19 3.94 3.05
C GLN A 410 16.90 2.46 2.75
N ILE A 411 17.53 1.96 1.68
CA ILE A 411 17.57 0.55 1.31
C ILE A 411 18.99 0.06 1.58
N THR A 412 19.16 -0.95 2.41
CA THR A 412 20.48 -1.42 2.89
C THR A 412 20.86 -2.82 2.39
N GLN A 413 19.93 -3.52 1.73
CA GLN A 413 20.13 -4.87 1.22
C GLN A 413 19.72 -4.91 -0.25
N PRO A 414 20.63 -5.30 -1.17
CA PRO A 414 20.29 -5.47 -2.57
C PRO A 414 19.49 -6.77 -2.77
N LEU A 415 18.64 -6.78 -3.78
CA LEU A 415 17.84 -7.93 -4.18
C LEU A 415 18.61 -8.82 -5.15
N PRO A 416 18.61 -10.15 -4.93
CA PRO A 416 19.10 -11.09 -5.92
C PRO A 416 18.17 -11.12 -7.14
N SER A 417 18.74 -11.29 -8.33
CA SER A 417 17.94 -11.55 -9.53
C SER A 417 17.61 -13.05 -9.64
N SER A 418 16.41 -13.39 -10.11
CA SER A 418 15.93 -14.76 -10.33
C SER A 418 15.70 -15.05 -11.81
N LEU A 419 16.66 -14.63 -12.64
CA LEU A 419 16.57 -14.65 -14.11
C LEU A 419 16.49 -16.07 -14.70
N ALA A 420 16.81 -17.10 -13.92
CA ALA A 420 16.67 -18.51 -14.32
C ALA A 420 15.20 -18.94 -14.44
N ASP A 421 14.32 -18.36 -13.62
CA ASP A 421 12.87 -18.59 -13.65
C ASP A 421 12.15 -17.69 -14.66
N TRP A 422 12.87 -16.72 -15.23
CA TRP A 422 12.39 -15.89 -16.31
C TRP A 422 12.40 -16.72 -17.59
N VAL A 423 11.25 -17.24 -18.03
CA VAL A 423 11.12 -17.91 -19.33
C VAL A 423 11.10 -16.83 -20.42
N PRO A 424 12.18 -16.65 -21.21
CA PRO A 424 12.14 -15.71 -22.32
C PRO A 424 11.24 -16.29 -23.41
N SER A 425 10.44 -15.42 -24.00
CA SER A 425 9.59 -15.78 -25.13
C SER A 425 10.45 -16.12 -26.35
N THR A 426 10.52 -17.39 -26.74
CA THR A 426 11.35 -17.84 -27.88
C THR A 426 10.70 -17.64 -29.27
N SER A 427 9.73 -16.74 -29.44
CA SER A 427 9.14 -16.46 -30.77
C SER A 427 8.40 -15.12 -30.79
N PRO A 428 8.32 -14.41 -31.93
CA PRO A 428 7.38 -13.31 -32.16
C PRO A 428 5.90 -13.74 -32.20
N GLU A 429 5.59 -15.02 -31.93
CA GLU A 429 4.23 -15.44 -31.61
C GLU A 429 3.88 -15.21 -30.12
N PRO A 430 2.60 -14.95 -29.79
CA PRO A 430 2.19 -14.70 -28.42
C PRO A 430 2.49 -15.93 -27.56
N VAL A 431 3.48 -15.82 -26.67
CA VAL A 431 3.58 -16.73 -25.54
C VAL A 431 2.34 -16.44 -24.71
N LEU A 432 1.47 -17.44 -24.60
CA LEU A 432 0.38 -17.43 -23.64
C LEU A 432 1.01 -17.21 -22.27
N ASP A 433 0.80 -16.01 -21.75
CA ASP A 433 1.14 -15.61 -20.39
C ASP A 433 0.73 -16.76 -19.45
N LYS A 434 1.55 -17.12 -18.46
CA LYS A 434 1.12 -18.15 -17.47
C LYS A 434 -0.16 -17.70 -16.74
N ASP A 435 -0.37 -16.38 -16.72
CA ASP A 435 -1.52 -15.70 -16.19
C ASP A 435 -2.67 -15.65 -17.22
N PHE A 436 -2.45 -16.05 -18.48
CA PHE A 436 -3.50 -16.33 -19.46
C PHE A 436 -4.07 -17.74 -19.20
N PRO A 437 -5.40 -17.88 -19.05
CA PRO A 437 -6.00 -19.19 -18.83
C PRO A 437 -5.86 -20.07 -20.09
N PRO A 438 -5.31 -21.30 -20.00
CA PRO A 438 -5.21 -22.17 -21.17
C PRO A 438 -6.58 -22.47 -21.77
N LEU A 439 -6.70 -22.31 -23.09
CA LEU A 439 -7.89 -22.67 -23.85
C LEU A 439 -7.82 -24.16 -24.20
N VAL A 440 -8.64 -24.97 -23.53
CA VAL A 440 -8.71 -26.43 -23.75
C VAL A 440 -10.10 -26.75 -24.29
N GLU A 441 -10.14 -27.33 -25.49
CA GLU A 441 -11.40 -27.72 -26.17
C GLU A 441 -12.43 -26.57 -26.28
N GLY A 442 -11.96 -25.33 -26.45
CA GLY A 442 -12.81 -24.15 -26.56
C GLY A 442 -13.23 -23.52 -25.23
N THR A 443 -12.71 -24.02 -24.10
CA THR A 443 -12.98 -23.49 -22.76
C THR A 443 -11.69 -23.00 -22.09
N TYR A 444 -11.68 -21.77 -21.60
CA TYR A 444 -10.59 -21.19 -20.82
C TYR A 444 -10.58 -21.78 -19.40
N GLN A 445 -9.53 -22.52 -19.06
CA GLN A 445 -9.37 -23.13 -17.74
C GLN A 445 -8.65 -22.19 -16.79
N ILE A 446 -9.26 -21.93 -15.64
CA ILE A 446 -8.76 -21.02 -14.62
C ILE A 446 -8.39 -21.85 -13.39
N SER A 447 -7.14 -21.73 -12.95
CA SER A 447 -6.58 -22.54 -11.86
C SER A 447 -5.84 -21.71 -10.81
N THR A 448 -5.63 -20.42 -11.08
CA THR A 448 -4.93 -19.49 -10.18
C THR A 448 -5.64 -18.14 -10.08
N PRO A 449 -5.41 -17.39 -8.98
CA PRO A 449 -5.87 -16.01 -8.83
C PRO A 449 -5.51 -15.10 -10.00
N GLU A 450 -4.29 -15.22 -10.52
CA GLU A 450 -3.76 -14.40 -11.61
C GLU A 450 -4.51 -14.67 -12.92
N GLN A 451 -4.85 -15.93 -13.20
CA GLN A 451 -5.66 -16.30 -14.36
C GLN A 451 -7.08 -15.72 -14.29
N LEU A 452 -7.70 -15.76 -13.11
CA LEU A 452 -9.02 -15.17 -12.90
C LEU A 452 -8.99 -13.65 -13.07
N ARG A 453 -7.97 -12.98 -12.50
CA ARG A 453 -7.77 -11.53 -12.65
C ARG A 453 -7.44 -11.14 -14.10
N TYR A 454 -6.74 -11.99 -14.83
CA TYR A 454 -6.49 -11.78 -16.26
C TYR A 454 -7.81 -11.77 -17.04
N VAL A 455 -8.68 -12.77 -16.81
CA VAL A 455 -10.02 -12.84 -17.42
C VAL A 455 -10.82 -11.57 -17.10
N SER A 456 -10.82 -11.19 -15.82
CA SER A 456 -11.51 -10.00 -15.33
C SER A 456 -11.08 -8.69 -15.99
N ASN A 457 -9.78 -8.50 -16.22
CA ASN A 457 -9.22 -7.26 -16.78
C ASN A 457 -9.14 -7.25 -18.32
N ASN A 458 -9.27 -8.40 -18.99
CA ASN A 458 -9.09 -8.50 -20.46
C ASN A 458 -10.37 -8.97 -21.17
N PHE A 459 -11.52 -8.66 -20.59
CA PHE A 459 -12.85 -8.95 -21.14
C PHE A 459 -13.39 -7.76 -21.97
N GLY A 460 -13.88 -8.02 -23.19
CA GLY A 460 -14.62 -7.02 -24.01
C GLY A 460 -13.78 -6.21 -25.00
N ASP A 461 -14.45 -5.37 -25.80
CA ASP A 461 -13.95 -4.78 -27.06
C ASP A 461 -13.18 -3.45 -26.93
N GLY A 462 -13.06 -2.87 -25.73
CA GLY A 462 -12.24 -1.65 -25.54
C GLY A 462 -10.94 -1.83 -24.75
N PHE A 463 -10.69 -3.01 -24.15
CA PHE A 463 -9.39 -3.38 -23.54
C PHE A 463 -9.05 -4.88 -23.63
N GLY A 464 -9.94 -5.76 -24.11
CA GLY A 464 -9.83 -7.21 -23.90
C GLY A 464 -9.45 -8.05 -25.14
N GLN A 465 -8.56 -9.02 -24.91
CA GLN A 465 -8.23 -10.09 -25.87
C GLN A 465 -9.17 -11.31 -25.75
N LEU A 466 -10.08 -11.33 -24.76
CA LEU A 466 -10.94 -12.47 -24.46
C LEU A 466 -12.42 -12.25 -24.88
N PRO A 467 -13.07 -13.27 -25.45
CA PRO A 467 -14.42 -13.17 -26.00
C PRO A 467 -15.50 -13.00 -24.93
N ALA A 468 -16.44 -12.09 -25.18
CA ALA A 468 -17.57 -11.82 -24.29
C ALA A 468 -18.59 -12.97 -24.21
N ASP A 469 -18.60 -13.81 -25.24
CA ASP A 469 -19.37 -15.05 -25.41
C ASP A 469 -18.53 -16.31 -25.12
N GLY A 470 -17.34 -16.16 -24.55
CA GLY A 470 -16.43 -17.28 -24.26
C GLY A 470 -16.92 -18.24 -23.16
N HIS A 471 -16.33 -19.43 -23.14
CA HIS A 471 -16.53 -20.42 -22.08
C HIS A 471 -15.34 -20.42 -21.12
N TYR A 472 -15.60 -20.27 -19.83
CA TYR A 472 -14.62 -20.17 -18.76
C TYR A 472 -14.95 -21.21 -17.68
N VAL A 473 -13.95 -21.93 -17.17
CA VAL A 473 -14.15 -22.97 -16.16
C VAL A 473 -13.09 -22.89 -15.07
N LEU A 474 -13.51 -22.95 -13.80
CA LEU A 474 -12.57 -23.14 -12.70
C LEU A 474 -12.13 -24.61 -12.66
N THR A 475 -10.85 -24.84 -12.38
CA THR A 475 -10.28 -26.18 -12.18
C THR A 475 -9.73 -26.39 -10.77
N LYS A 476 -9.76 -25.33 -9.96
CA LYS A 476 -9.35 -25.27 -8.56
C LYS A 476 -10.13 -24.17 -7.85
N ASP A 477 -10.20 -24.28 -6.52
CA ASP A 477 -10.63 -23.17 -5.67
C ASP A 477 -9.62 -22.01 -5.82
N ILE A 478 -10.13 -20.79 -5.89
CA ILE A 478 -9.34 -19.57 -6.08
C ILE A 478 -9.41 -18.71 -4.82
N ASP A 479 -8.26 -18.32 -4.30
CA ASP A 479 -8.15 -17.42 -3.15
C ASP A 479 -7.73 -16.01 -3.59
N LEU A 480 -8.65 -15.06 -3.45
CA LEU A 480 -8.45 -13.64 -3.71
C LEU A 480 -8.25 -12.82 -2.42
N GLN A 481 -8.16 -13.44 -1.24
CA GLN A 481 -7.90 -12.71 -0.01
C GLN A 481 -6.62 -11.87 -0.14
N HIS A 482 -6.70 -10.61 0.28
CA HIS A 482 -5.62 -9.62 0.18
C HIS A 482 -5.19 -9.25 -1.26
N ARG A 483 -5.97 -9.61 -2.28
CA ARG A 483 -5.70 -9.28 -3.68
C ARG A 483 -6.75 -8.29 -4.20
N ARG A 484 -6.30 -7.17 -4.76
CA ARG A 484 -7.15 -6.09 -5.32
C ARG A 484 -7.17 -6.12 -6.86
N GLY A 485 -8.01 -5.30 -7.49
CA GLY A 485 -8.03 -5.12 -8.95
C GLY A 485 -8.77 -6.23 -9.72
N PHE A 486 -9.82 -6.79 -9.11
CA PHE A 486 -10.83 -7.56 -9.84
C PHE A 486 -11.86 -6.58 -10.41
N ARG A 487 -11.94 -6.51 -11.73
CA ARG A 487 -12.97 -5.80 -12.47
C ARG A 487 -14.15 -6.73 -12.78
N PRO A 488 -15.39 -6.39 -12.41
CA PRO A 488 -16.57 -7.21 -12.70
C PRO A 488 -16.68 -7.63 -14.17
N LEU A 489 -16.98 -8.90 -14.42
CA LEU A 489 -17.15 -9.42 -15.79
C LEU A 489 -18.36 -8.76 -16.48
N GLY A 490 -18.30 -8.59 -17.80
CA GLY A 490 -19.41 -7.99 -18.53
C GLY A 490 -19.54 -6.48 -18.40
N LEU A 491 -18.58 -5.80 -17.75
CA LEU A 491 -18.49 -4.34 -17.85
C LEU A 491 -17.86 -3.94 -19.20
N PRO A 492 -18.35 -2.87 -19.84
CA PRO A 492 -17.72 -2.28 -21.02
C PRO A 492 -16.43 -1.57 -20.65
N ALA A 493 -15.60 -1.25 -21.65
CA ALA A 493 -14.36 -0.52 -21.42
C ALA A 493 -14.57 0.80 -20.67
N VAL A 494 -13.55 1.20 -19.90
CA VAL A 494 -13.54 2.48 -19.18
C VAL A 494 -13.82 3.62 -20.18
N ASN A 495 -14.74 4.53 -19.83
CA ASN A 495 -15.22 5.62 -20.70
C ASN A 495 -15.99 5.20 -21.98
N ALA A 496 -16.45 3.95 -22.07
CA ALA A 496 -17.32 3.55 -23.17
C ALA A 496 -18.66 4.32 -23.13
N LYS A 497 -19.08 4.83 -24.30
CA LYS A 497 -20.35 5.57 -24.46
C LYS A 497 -21.58 4.66 -24.42
N ASP A 498 -21.39 3.34 -24.54
CA ASP A 498 -22.44 2.32 -24.51
C ASP A 498 -22.08 1.26 -23.46
N ALA A 499 -23.10 0.76 -22.75
CA ALA A 499 -22.97 -0.30 -21.76
C ALA A 499 -22.68 -1.68 -22.39
N GLY A 500 -22.96 -1.84 -23.69
CA GLY A 500 -22.76 -3.10 -24.40
C GLY A 500 -23.71 -4.23 -23.95
N PRO A 501 -23.56 -5.44 -24.54
CA PRO A 501 -24.45 -6.57 -24.24
C PRO A 501 -24.18 -7.23 -22.87
N GLY A 502 -23.06 -6.93 -22.22
CA GLY A 502 -22.59 -7.63 -21.02
C GLY A 502 -21.95 -8.98 -21.33
N PHE A 503 -21.75 -9.80 -20.30
CA PHE A 503 -21.21 -11.16 -20.43
C PHE A 503 -22.27 -12.12 -20.98
N THR A 504 -22.06 -12.67 -22.16
CA THR A 504 -23.00 -13.57 -22.86
C THR A 504 -22.49 -15.01 -22.96
N GLY A 505 -21.30 -15.27 -22.43
CA GLY A 505 -20.66 -16.58 -22.40
C GLY A 505 -21.07 -17.44 -21.22
N THR A 506 -20.26 -18.45 -20.90
CA THR A 506 -20.48 -19.34 -19.74
C THR A 506 -19.32 -19.24 -18.77
N PHE A 507 -19.60 -19.00 -17.49
CA PHE A 507 -18.65 -19.17 -16.40
C PHE A 507 -19.10 -20.34 -15.51
N ASP A 508 -18.35 -21.43 -15.55
CA ASP A 508 -18.63 -22.65 -14.80
C ASP A 508 -17.62 -22.79 -13.64
N GLY A 509 -18.09 -22.70 -12.40
CA GLY A 509 -17.24 -22.96 -11.24
C GLY A 509 -16.83 -24.44 -11.14
N ALA A 510 -17.49 -25.36 -11.85
CA ALA A 510 -17.21 -26.79 -11.81
C ALA A 510 -17.15 -27.39 -10.39
N GLY A 511 -17.86 -26.78 -9.43
CA GLY A 511 -17.84 -27.19 -8.02
C GLY A 511 -16.82 -26.45 -7.16
N HIS A 512 -16.02 -25.55 -7.73
CA HIS A 512 -15.02 -24.76 -7.03
C HIS A 512 -15.54 -23.42 -6.50
N SER A 513 -14.83 -22.88 -5.52
CA SER A 513 -15.14 -21.59 -4.89
C SER A 513 -14.11 -20.51 -5.20
N ILE A 514 -14.54 -19.25 -5.17
CA ILE A 514 -13.69 -18.07 -5.11
C ILE A 514 -13.85 -17.46 -3.72
N THR A 515 -12.76 -17.33 -2.98
CA THR A 515 -12.75 -16.78 -1.61
C THR A 515 -12.17 -15.37 -1.61
N GLY A 516 -12.72 -14.46 -0.79
CA GLY A 516 -12.12 -13.15 -0.53
C GLY A 516 -12.27 -12.15 -1.68
N LEU A 517 -13.32 -12.27 -2.50
CA LEU A 517 -13.61 -11.29 -3.55
C LEU A 517 -14.06 -9.97 -2.91
N ASN A 518 -13.26 -8.91 -3.09
CA ASN A 518 -13.52 -7.57 -2.59
C ASN A 518 -13.81 -6.61 -3.75
N LEU A 519 -14.90 -5.84 -3.65
CA LEU A 519 -15.33 -4.86 -4.67
C LEU A 519 -15.83 -3.57 -4.00
N GLY A 520 -15.52 -2.41 -4.57
CA GLY A 520 -16.02 -1.13 -4.04
C GLY A 520 -16.00 0.00 -5.06
N TYR A 521 -16.58 1.14 -4.68
CA TYR A 521 -16.60 2.35 -5.51
C TYR A 521 -15.20 2.91 -5.79
N ASP A 522 -14.29 2.79 -4.84
CA ASP A 522 -12.87 3.13 -4.95
C ASP A 522 -12.13 2.43 -6.10
N GLN A 523 -12.69 1.32 -6.60
CA GLN A 523 -12.14 0.58 -7.73
C GLN A 523 -12.43 1.27 -9.09
N GLY A 524 -13.06 2.45 -9.20
CA GLY A 524 -12.92 3.35 -10.38
C GLY A 524 -13.34 2.83 -11.77
N TRP A 525 -14.31 1.91 -11.87
CA TRP A 525 -14.80 1.33 -13.13
C TRP A 525 -15.92 2.15 -13.80
N GLU A 526 -15.92 3.48 -13.64
CA GLU A 526 -17.04 4.33 -14.03
C GLU A 526 -17.27 4.41 -15.54
N LEU A 527 -18.55 4.43 -15.91
CA LEU A 527 -19.05 4.67 -17.26
C LEU A 527 -19.43 6.13 -17.42
N ASP A 528 -18.52 7.01 -17.84
CA ASP A 528 -18.81 8.42 -18.20
C ASP A 528 -19.76 9.11 -17.19
N GLY A 529 -19.41 9.05 -15.90
CA GLY A 529 -20.18 9.64 -14.80
C GLY A 529 -21.48 8.91 -14.42
N LYS A 530 -21.61 7.61 -14.72
CA LYS A 530 -22.74 6.75 -14.27
C LYS A 530 -22.27 5.63 -13.34
N PRO A 531 -23.07 5.27 -12.32
CA PRO A 531 -22.80 4.14 -11.45
C PRO A 531 -22.73 2.82 -12.23
N SER A 532 -21.65 2.07 -12.03
CA SER A 532 -21.45 0.75 -12.64
C SER A 532 -22.12 -0.35 -11.80
N PRO A 533 -22.79 -1.35 -12.43
CA PRO A 533 -23.37 -2.46 -11.71
C PRO A 533 -22.27 -3.38 -11.14
N THR A 534 -22.43 -3.81 -9.89
CA THR A 534 -21.38 -4.48 -9.12
C THR A 534 -21.74 -5.92 -8.75
N GLY A 535 -20.76 -6.81 -8.92
CA GLY A 535 -20.82 -8.23 -8.57
C GLY A 535 -19.64 -8.96 -9.19
N PHE A 536 -19.53 -10.28 -9.00
CA PHE A 536 -18.56 -11.08 -9.77
C PHE A 536 -18.70 -10.83 -11.28
N VAL A 537 -19.95 -10.72 -11.74
CA VAL A 537 -20.34 -10.20 -13.05
C VAL A 537 -21.05 -8.86 -12.86
N GLY A 538 -20.56 -7.79 -13.47
CA GLY A 538 -21.28 -6.51 -13.45
C GLY A 538 -22.59 -6.62 -14.21
N ARG A 539 -22.53 -7.13 -15.45
CA ARG A 539 -23.70 -7.33 -16.31
C ARG A 539 -23.67 -8.70 -16.99
N LEU A 540 -24.60 -9.58 -16.64
CA LEU A 540 -24.83 -10.85 -17.32
C LEU A 540 -25.84 -10.63 -18.46
N GLY A 541 -25.39 -10.71 -19.69
CA GLY A 541 -26.17 -10.50 -20.90
C GLY A 541 -27.05 -11.68 -21.30
N ALA A 542 -27.78 -11.50 -22.40
CA ALA A 542 -28.72 -12.49 -22.90
C ALA A 542 -28.00 -13.79 -23.30
N GLY A 543 -28.46 -14.92 -22.76
CA GLY A 543 -27.82 -16.23 -22.98
C GLY A 543 -26.57 -16.48 -22.15
N GLY A 544 -26.09 -15.48 -21.38
CA GLY A 544 -24.96 -15.65 -20.46
C GLY A 544 -25.33 -16.56 -19.29
N VAL A 545 -24.37 -17.38 -18.84
CA VAL A 545 -24.57 -18.39 -17.79
C VAL A 545 -23.47 -18.28 -16.73
N VAL A 546 -23.84 -18.24 -15.46
CA VAL A 546 -22.92 -18.53 -14.34
C VAL A 546 -23.46 -19.72 -13.56
N ARG A 547 -22.65 -20.76 -13.38
CA ARG A 547 -23.11 -21.99 -12.70
C ARG A 547 -22.06 -22.68 -11.87
N ASN A 548 -22.50 -23.55 -10.95
CA ASN A 548 -21.66 -24.41 -10.11
C ASN A 548 -20.54 -23.66 -9.36
N LEU A 549 -20.82 -22.44 -8.91
CA LEU A 549 -19.81 -21.52 -8.37
C LEU A 549 -20.16 -21.10 -6.94
N GLY A 550 -19.19 -21.20 -6.04
CA GLY A 550 -19.26 -20.60 -4.71
C GLY A 550 -18.49 -19.28 -4.62
N LEU A 551 -19.10 -18.24 -4.09
CA LEU A 551 -18.40 -17.02 -3.68
C LEU A 551 -18.39 -16.97 -2.15
N VAL A 552 -17.21 -17.09 -1.57
CA VAL A 552 -17.00 -17.22 -0.12
C VAL A 552 -16.30 -15.98 0.39
N ASP A 553 -16.73 -15.47 1.53
CA ASP A 553 -16.11 -14.30 2.16
C ASP A 553 -16.05 -13.09 1.23
N VAL A 554 -17.16 -12.83 0.52
CA VAL A 554 -17.28 -11.60 -0.29
C VAL A 554 -17.35 -10.38 0.63
N ASP A 555 -16.71 -9.29 0.23
CA ASP A 555 -16.70 -8.03 0.98
C ASP A 555 -16.86 -6.87 -0.01
N TYR A 556 -18.11 -6.46 -0.25
CA TYR A 556 -18.42 -5.36 -1.16
C TYR A 556 -18.79 -4.09 -0.39
N ARG A 557 -18.26 -2.92 -0.77
CA ARG A 557 -18.42 -1.67 -0.01
C ARG A 557 -18.76 -0.45 -0.87
N ASP A 558 -19.63 0.41 -0.34
CA ASP A 558 -19.92 1.76 -0.84
C ASP A 558 -20.29 1.85 -2.33
N THR A 559 -20.97 0.82 -2.83
CA THR A 559 -21.27 0.67 -4.26
C THR A 559 -22.42 1.57 -4.71
N GLU A 560 -22.23 2.32 -5.79
CA GLU A 560 -23.23 3.28 -6.29
C GLU A 560 -24.28 2.71 -7.25
N GLY A 561 -23.97 1.63 -7.97
CA GLY A 561 -24.89 1.01 -8.95
C GLY A 561 -25.57 -0.24 -8.39
N PRO A 562 -26.44 -0.91 -9.18
CA PRO A 562 -27.09 -2.14 -8.73
C PRO A 562 -26.09 -3.22 -8.34
N VAL A 563 -26.30 -3.86 -7.20
CA VAL A 563 -25.33 -4.79 -6.60
C VAL A 563 -25.91 -6.17 -6.38
N GLY A 564 -25.19 -7.18 -6.85
CA GLY A 564 -25.45 -8.57 -6.51
C GLY A 564 -24.18 -9.31 -6.16
N GLY A 565 -24.25 -10.23 -5.20
CA GLY A 565 -23.11 -11.09 -4.86
C GLY A 565 -22.47 -11.74 -6.09
N VAL A 566 -23.31 -12.29 -6.98
CA VAL A 566 -22.88 -12.86 -8.27
C VAL A 566 -23.01 -11.85 -9.40
N ALA A 567 -24.16 -11.18 -9.53
CA ALA A 567 -24.40 -10.27 -10.66
C ALA A 567 -25.05 -8.94 -10.27
N GLY A 568 -24.45 -7.81 -10.64
CA GLY A 568 -25.09 -6.51 -10.45
C GLY A 568 -26.41 -6.40 -11.24
N VAL A 569 -26.34 -6.74 -12.53
CA VAL A 569 -27.50 -6.80 -13.42
C VAL A 569 -27.49 -8.09 -14.24
N VAL A 570 -28.64 -8.75 -14.34
CA VAL A 570 -28.90 -9.83 -15.30
C VAL A 570 -29.92 -9.36 -16.34
N ASN A 571 -29.58 -9.48 -17.62
CA ASN A 571 -30.44 -9.14 -18.76
C ASN A 571 -30.61 -10.36 -19.68
N GLY A 572 -31.50 -11.28 -19.32
CA GLY A 572 -31.76 -12.49 -20.10
C GLY A 572 -30.73 -13.61 -19.93
N GLY A 573 -29.87 -13.53 -18.91
CA GLY A 573 -28.91 -14.58 -18.52
C GLY A 573 -29.45 -15.52 -17.44
N SER A 574 -28.66 -16.51 -17.03
CA SER A 574 -29.05 -17.49 -16.00
C SER A 574 -27.97 -17.72 -14.94
N LEU A 575 -28.40 -17.76 -13.68
CA LEU A 575 -27.64 -18.27 -12.55
C LEU A 575 -28.19 -19.63 -12.14
N ASP A 576 -27.33 -20.65 -12.03
CA ASP A 576 -27.74 -22.00 -11.68
C ASP A 576 -26.73 -22.68 -10.73
N ARG A 577 -27.19 -23.23 -9.60
CA ARG A 577 -26.29 -23.86 -8.62
C ARG A 577 -25.16 -22.94 -8.17
N VAL A 578 -25.48 -21.71 -7.77
CA VAL A 578 -24.51 -20.74 -7.24
C VAL A 578 -24.80 -20.41 -5.79
N PHE A 579 -23.77 -20.05 -5.04
CA PHE A 579 -23.96 -19.49 -3.70
C PHE A 579 -23.04 -18.32 -3.38
N VAL A 580 -23.51 -17.47 -2.47
CA VAL A 580 -22.73 -16.32 -1.97
C VAL A 580 -22.80 -16.26 -0.45
N ALA A 581 -21.64 -16.10 0.19
CA ALA A 581 -21.49 -15.84 1.61
C ALA A 581 -20.51 -14.68 1.84
N GLY A 582 -20.80 -13.80 2.80
CA GLY A 582 -19.99 -12.62 3.09
C GLY A 582 -20.84 -11.40 3.48
N SER A 583 -20.40 -10.21 3.11
CA SER A 583 -21.08 -8.95 3.36
C SER A 583 -21.08 -8.03 2.14
N VAL A 584 -22.16 -7.26 1.99
CA VAL A 584 -22.26 -6.09 1.11
C VAL A 584 -22.72 -4.94 2.00
N GLY A 585 -21.92 -3.87 2.09
CA GLY A 585 -22.22 -2.69 2.90
C GLY A 585 -22.22 -1.40 2.10
N GLY A 586 -23.03 -0.43 2.51
CA GLY A 586 -23.09 0.89 1.86
C GLY A 586 -23.61 0.86 0.42
N ALA A 587 -24.47 -0.11 0.06
CA ALA A 587 -25.04 -0.16 -1.29
C ALA A 587 -26.05 0.98 -1.49
N GLN A 588 -25.71 1.97 -2.31
CA GLN A 588 -26.52 3.19 -2.50
C GLN A 588 -27.72 2.98 -3.44
N ASP A 589 -27.62 2.02 -4.36
CA ASP A 589 -28.71 1.60 -5.26
C ASP A 589 -29.20 0.19 -4.86
N THR A 590 -30.01 -0.42 -5.72
CA THR A 590 -30.69 -1.69 -5.53
C THR A 590 -29.70 -2.81 -5.26
N ALA A 591 -29.91 -3.57 -4.18
CA ALA A 591 -29.01 -4.64 -3.78
C ALA A 591 -29.72 -5.99 -3.60
N GLY A 592 -29.07 -7.07 -4.03
CA GLY A 592 -29.51 -8.44 -3.80
C GLY A 592 -28.38 -9.36 -3.37
N GLY A 593 -28.68 -10.37 -2.54
CA GLY A 593 -27.65 -11.32 -2.11
C GLY A 593 -27.00 -12.10 -3.26
N LEU A 594 -27.75 -12.36 -4.34
CA LEU A 594 -27.26 -12.97 -5.59
C LEU A 594 -27.24 -11.96 -6.75
N VAL A 595 -28.36 -11.25 -6.95
CA VAL A 595 -28.55 -10.35 -8.10
C VAL A 595 -29.13 -9.02 -7.67
N GLY A 596 -28.54 -7.90 -8.09
CA GLY A 596 -29.12 -6.57 -7.88
C GLY A 596 -30.42 -6.42 -8.66
N VAL A 597 -30.34 -6.40 -9.99
CA VAL A 597 -31.51 -6.29 -10.89
C VAL A 597 -31.59 -7.48 -11.84
N LEU A 598 -32.74 -8.16 -11.86
CA LEU A 598 -33.06 -9.29 -12.73
C LEU A 598 -34.09 -8.90 -13.80
N ASN A 599 -33.58 -8.54 -14.98
CA ASN A 599 -34.34 -8.05 -16.12
C ASN A 599 -34.43 -9.11 -17.23
N GLY A 600 -35.30 -10.10 -17.05
CA GLY A 600 -35.33 -11.29 -17.89
C GLY A 600 -34.23 -12.28 -17.51
N GLY A 601 -34.51 -13.58 -17.64
CA GLY A 601 -33.57 -14.64 -17.27
C GLY A 601 -34.02 -15.48 -16.08
N SER A 602 -33.09 -16.22 -15.47
CA SER A 602 -33.41 -17.13 -14.37
C SER A 602 -32.37 -17.21 -13.26
N VAL A 603 -32.84 -17.46 -12.04
CA VAL A 603 -32.02 -17.86 -10.88
C VAL A 603 -32.61 -19.14 -10.32
N THR A 604 -31.86 -20.25 -10.39
CA THR A 604 -32.34 -21.58 -9.99
C THR A 604 -31.37 -22.25 -9.04
N ASP A 605 -31.90 -23.00 -8.08
CA ASP A 605 -31.12 -23.90 -7.23
C ASP A 605 -29.92 -23.20 -6.57
N SER A 606 -30.13 -22.02 -5.97
CA SER A 606 -29.04 -21.15 -5.51
C SER A 606 -29.32 -20.60 -4.11
N TYR A 607 -28.30 -20.15 -3.38
CA TYR A 607 -28.53 -19.57 -2.05
C TYR A 607 -27.60 -18.41 -1.69
N ALA A 608 -28.08 -17.52 -0.82
CA ALA A 608 -27.28 -16.43 -0.27
C ALA A 608 -27.40 -16.36 1.25
N THR A 609 -26.25 -16.31 1.91
CA THR A 609 -26.13 -16.04 3.36
C THR A 609 -25.46 -14.69 3.63
N VAL A 610 -25.52 -13.79 2.65
CA VAL A 610 -24.85 -12.49 2.64
C VAL A 610 -25.54 -11.52 3.60
N ASN A 611 -24.78 -10.86 4.47
CA ASN A 611 -25.30 -9.74 5.24
C ASN A 611 -25.29 -8.49 4.36
N LEU A 612 -26.46 -7.92 4.14
CA LEU A 612 -26.67 -6.77 3.26
C LEU A 612 -26.98 -5.53 4.11
N ASP A 613 -26.26 -4.45 3.84
CA ASP A 613 -26.52 -3.09 4.31
C ASP A 613 -26.61 -2.14 3.11
N GLY A 614 -27.77 -1.50 2.92
CA GLY A 614 -28.06 -0.67 1.75
C GLY A 614 -28.93 0.55 2.03
N GLU A 615 -29.09 1.42 1.03
CA GLU A 615 -29.86 2.66 1.13
C GLU A 615 -31.14 2.64 0.26
N ALA A 616 -31.23 1.71 -0.69
CA ALA A 616 -32.36 1.54 -1.59
C ALA A 616 -33.02 0.16 -1.42
N THR A 617 -33.83 -0.26 -2.41
CA THR A 617 -34.48 -1.57 -2.43
C THR A 617 -33.44 -2.69 -2.27
N THR A 618 -33.54 -3.46 -1.18
CA THR A 618 -32.54 -4.47 -0.83
C THR A 618 -33.21 -5.80 -0.47
N ALA A 619 -32.65 -6.93 -0.92
CA ALA A 619 -33.19 -8.23 -0.56
C ALA A 619 -32.21 -9.39 -0.54
N GLY A 620 -32.56 -10.46 0.19
CA GLY A 620 -31.65 -11.58 0.43
C GLY A 620 -31.26 -12.39 -0.80
N LEU A 621 -32.02 -12.40 -1.90
CA LEU A 621 -31.64 -13.03 -3.18
C LEU A 621 -31.58 -12.02 -4.32
N ILE A 622 -32.69 -11.37 -4.62
CA ILE A 622 -32.86 -10.51 -5.80
C ILE A 622 -33.34 -9.14 -5.35
N GLY A 623 -32.60 -8.07 -5.64
CA GLY A 623 -33.04 -6.71 -5.30
C GLY A 623 -34.33 -6.34 -6.02
N GLU A 624 -34.31 -6.36 -7.36
CA GLU A 624 -35.50 -6.07 -8.18
C GLU A 624 -35.68 -7.05 -9.35
N ILE A 625 -36.94 -7.37 -9.65
CA ILE A 625 -37.34 -8.11 -10.86
C ILE A 625 -38.10 -7.16 -11.78
N THR A 626 -37.48 -6.77 -12.90
CA THR A 626 -38.00 -5.77 -13.83
C THR A 626 -38.49 -6.34 -15.16
N GLY A 627 -38.03 -7.55 -15.52
CA GLY A 627 -38.40 -8.25 -16.75
C GLY A 627 -39.08 -9.60 -16.49
N ALA A 628 -39.42 -10.34 -17.55
CA ALA A 628 -40.00 -11.68 -17.46
C ALA A 628 -38.94 -12.69 -16.97
N SER A 629 -38.88 -12.88 -15.65
CA SER A 629 -37.81 -13.63 -14.97
C SER A 629 -38.34 -14.77 -14.12
N THR A 630 -37.53 -15.81 -13.92
CA THR A 630 -37.85 -16.97 -13.06
C THR A 630 -36.87 -17.07 -11.89
N VAL A 631 -37.37 -17.18 -10.67
CA VAL A 631 -36.57 -17.40 -9.45
C VAL A 631 -37.11 -18.61 -8.74
N GLU A 632 -36.35 -19.70 -8.71
CA GLU A 632 -36.83 -20.98 -8.19
C GLU A 632 -35.86 -21.73 -7.29
N ARG A 633 -36.41 -22.54 -6.37
CA ARG A 633 -35.68 -23.52 -5.53
C ARG A 633 -34.44 -22.93 -4.86
N SER A 634 -34.58 -21.73 -4.30
CA SER A 634 -33.45 -20.94 -3.81
C SER A 634 -33.66 -20.47 -2.36
N LEU A 635 -32.58 -20.16 -1.65
CA LEU A 635 -32.62 -19.84 -0.21
C LEU A 635 -31.92 -18.53 0.15
N ALA A 636 -32.57 -17.73 1.00
CA ALA A 636 -32.01 -16.52 1.60
C ALA A 636 -31.94 -16.65 3.12
N ALA A 637 -30.77 -16.40 3.73
CA ALA A 637 -30.60 -16.49 5.19
C ALA A 637 -29.77 -15.37 5.83
N GLY A 638 -29.07 -14.57 5.04
CA GLY A 638 -28.32 -13.41 5.54
C GLY A 638 -29.24 -12.32 6.09
N ALA A 639 -28.68 -11.41 6.90
CA ALA A 639 -29.41 -10.23 7.36
C ALA A 639 -29.62 -9.24 6.21
N VAL A 640 -30.80 -8.63 6.13
CA VAL A 640 -31.13 -7.56 5.19
C VAL A 640 -31.43 -6.31 6.01
N ILE A 641 -30.56 -5.30 5.90
CA ILE A 641 -30.70 -4.02 6.58
C ILE A 641 -30.66 -2.95 5.50
N THR A 642 -31.68 -2.12 5.42
CA THR A 642 -31.67 -0.97 4.51
C THR A 642 -32.51 0.17 5.06
N THR A 643 -32.26 1.38 4.56
CA THR A 643 -33.16 2.53 4.80
C THR A 643 -34.34 2.56 3.81
N GLY A 644 -34.22 1.87 2.67
CA GLY A 644 -35.28 1.65 1.68
C GLY A 644 -36.12 0.40 1.94
N ASP A 645 -36.76 -0.12 0.90
CA ASP A 645 -37.64 -1.29 1.01
C ASP A 645 -36.83 -2.60 1.09
N ALA A 646 -37.20 -3.48 2.04
CA ALA A 646 -36.46 -4.68 2.41
C ALA A 646 -37.27 -5.96 2.18
N GLY A 647 -36.78 -6.83 1.32
CA GLY A 647 -37.36 -8.15 1.06
C GLY A 647 -36.51 -9.28 1.63
N GLY A 648 -37.11 -10.27 2.28
CA GLY A 648 -36.37 -11.44 2.76
C GLY A 648 -35.68 -12.19 1.62
N ALA A 649 -36.39 -12.40 0.50
CA ALA A 649 -35.82 -13.00 -0.71
C ALA A 649 -35.78 -12.04 -1.91
N VAL A 650 -36.87 -11.29 -2.17
CA VAL A 650 -36.99 -10.42 -3.34
C VAL A 650 -37.39 -9.01 -2.91
N GLY A 651 -36.75 -7.94 -3.38
CA GLY A 651 -37.11 -6.59 -2.95
C GLY A 651 -38.42 -6.13 -3.59
N ASP A 652 -38.37 -5.81 -4.88
CA ASP A 652 -39.54 -5.40 -5.67
C ASP A 652 -39.76 -6.28 -6.90
N VAL A 653 -41.01 -6.64 -7.16
CA VAL A 653 -41.46 -7.43 -8.32
C VAL A 653 -42.27 -6.55 -9.25
N LYS A 654 -41.62 -5.96 -10.26
CA LYS A 654 -42.23 -5.00 -11.19
C LYS A 654 -42.82 -5.66 -12.44
N SER A 655 -42.46 -6.90 -12.75
CA SER A 655 -42.94 -7.62 -13.94
C SER A 655 -44.12 -8.55 -13.65
N ALA A 656 -45.18 -8.43 -14.45
CA ALA A 656 -46.36 -9.30 -14.40
C ALA A 656 -46.05 -10.76 -14.78
N ASP A 657 -44.99 -10.99 -15.55
CA ASP A 657 -44.59 -12.31 -16.03
C ASP A 657 -43.56 -12.99 -15.12
N ALA A 658 -43.21 -12.38 -13.98
CA ALA A 658 -42.28 -12.97 -13.03
C ALA A 658 -42.83 -14.27 -12.41
N VAL A 659 -41.97 -15.28 -12.26
CA VAL A 659 -42.27 -16.57 -11.62
C VAL A 659 -41.36 -16.73 -10.41
N ILE A 660 -41.95 -16.87 -9.22
CA ILE A 660 -41.25 -17.01 -7.95
C ILE A 660 -41.82 -18.21 -7.20
N GLY A 661 -41.03 -19.28 -7.06
CA GLY A 661 -41.50 -20.52 -6.44
C GLY A 661 -40.43 -21.40 -5.83
N GLY A 662 -40.79 -22.21 -4.84
CA GLY A 662 -39.84 -23.07 -4.13
C GLY A 662 -38.79 -22.30 -3.33
N ILE A 663 -39.01 -21.02 -3.02
CA ILE A 663 -38.09 -20.18 -2.27
C ILE A 663 -38.22 -20.44 -0.77
N VAL A 664 -37.08 -20.49 -0.08
CA VAL A 664 -37.02 -20.51 1.39
C VAL A 664 -36.35 -19.22 1.89
N ALA A 665 -37.12 -18.35 2.53
CA ALA A 665 -36.60 -17.15 3.18
C ALA A 665 -36.50 -17.37 4.69
N ALA A 666 -35.27 -17.51 5.19
CA ALA A 666 -34.93 -17.73 6.59
C ALA A 666 -33.92 -16.69 7.08
N ASN A 667 -34.06 -15.44 6.64
CA ASN A 667 -33.17 -14.33 6.99
C ASN A 667 -33.03 -14.12 8.50
N ARG A 668 -31.82 -13.77 8.95
CA ARG A 668 -31.55 -13.39 10.34
C ARG A 668 -32.39 -12.21 10.81
N ALA A 669 -32.59 -11.24 9.93
CA ALA A 669 -33.43 -10.07 10.13
C ALA A 669 -33.74 -9.44 8.77
N VAL A 670 -34.89 -8.77 8.66
CA VAL A 670 -35.25 -7.93 7.53
C VAL A 670 -35.71 -6.57 8.08
N THR A 671 -34.92 -5.54 7.81
CA THR A 671 -35.11 -4.17 8.30
C THR A 671 -35.14 -3.21 7.12
N GLY A 672 -36.21 -2.42 7.00
CA GLY A 672 -36.41 -1.44 5.92
C GLY A 672 -37.52 -0.45 6.23
N SER A 673 -37.76 0.52 5.34
CA SER A 673 -38.97 1.36 5.37
C SER A 673 -40.24 0.51 5.28
N THR A 674 -40.21 -0.44 4.34
CA THR A 674 -41.15 -1.55 4.21
C THR A 674 -40.37 -2.85 4.34
N ALA A 675 -40.85 -3.80 5.13
CA ALA A 675 -40.19 -5.08 5.36
C ALA A 675 -41.14 -6.25 5.08
N GLY A 676 -40.74 -7.17 4.20
CA GLY A 676 -41.50 -8.36 3.85
C GLY A 676 -40.71 -9.65 3.99
N LYS A 677 -41.34 -10.72 4.49
CA LYS A 677 -40.67 -12.01 4.71
C LYS A 677 -40.21 -12.68 3.42
N LEU A 678 -40.98 -12.57 2.34
CA LEU A 678 -40.58 -13.02 1.00
C LEU A 678 -40.24 -11.83 0.12
N PHE A 679 -41.18 -10.87 -0.04
CA PHE A 679 -40.96 -9.67 -0.84
C PHE A 679 -41.45 -8.37 -0.20
N ALA A 680 -40.82 -7.23 -0.53
CA ALA A 680 -41.22 -5.92 -0.01
C ALA A 680 -42.37 -5.31 -0.82
N ALA A 681 -42.31 -5.43 -2.14
CA ALA A 681 -43.37 -4.99 -3.06
C ALA A 681 -43.51 -5.95 -4.25
N GLY A 682 -44.68 -5.97 -4.89
CA GLY A 682 -44.86 -6.78 -6.10
C GLY A 682 -46.23 -6.67 -6.77
N VAL A 683 -46.23 -6.52 -8.10
CA VAL A 683 -47.44 -6.46 -8.94
C VAL A 683 -48.30 -7.71 -8.77
N ALA A 684 -49.62 -7.59 -8.80
CA ALA A 684 -50.54 -8.68 -8.45
C ALA A 684 -50.49 -9.87 -9.43
N GLU A 685 -50.14 -9.61 -10.68
CA GLU A 685 -50.12 -10.56 -11.79
C GLU A 685 -48.95 -11.55 -11.71
N ALA A 686 -47.86 -11.17 -11.03
CA ALA A 686 -46.68 -12.02 -10.89
C ALA A 686 -47.03 -13.34 -10.18
N ARG A 687 -46.54 -14.46 -10.72
CA ARG A 687 -46.80 -15.81 -10.23
C ARG A 687 -45.92 -16.13 -9.03
N VAL A 688 -46.47 -15.92 -7.83
CA VAL A 688 -45.79 -16.22 -6.56
C VAL A 688 -46.51 -17.38 -5.88
N ALA A 689 -45.90 -18.56 -5.82
CA ALA A 689 -46.52 -19.76 -5.24
C ALA A 689 -45.51 -20.77 -4.71
N GLY A 690 -45.88 -21.53 -3.67
CA GLY A 690 -45.08 -22.63 -3.17
C GLY A 690 -43.76 -22.17 -2.53
N ASN A 691 -43.80 -21.09 -1.73
CA ASN A 691 -42.63 -20.58 -1.01
C ASN A 691 -42.79 -20.81 0.50
N ALA A 692 -41.68 -20.91 1.22
CA ALA A 692 -41.65 -21.02 2.68
C ALA A 692 -40.87 -19.86 3.29
N VAL A 693 -41.38 -19.33 4.40
CA VAL A 693 -40.69 -18.26 5.15
C VAL A 693 -40.60 -18.65 6.62
N TRP A 694 -39.54 -18.21 7.30
CA TRP A 694 -39.43 -18.42 8.73
C TRP A 694 -40.50 -17.62 9.49
N ALA A 695 -41.31 -18.33 10.28
CA ALA A 695 -42.43 -17.76 11.04
C ALA A 695 -41.96 -16.65 12.00
N ASP A 696 -40.83 -16.87 12.67
CA ASP A 696 -40.26 -15.95 13.66
C ASP A 696 -39.23 -14.98 13.07
N MET A 697 -39.18 -14.84 11.73
CA MET A 697 -38.28 -13.90 11.06
C MET A 697 -38.48 -12.47 11.60
N PRO A 698 -37.43 -11.83 12.15
CA PRO A 698 -37.54 -10.47 12.65
C PRO A 698 -37.78 -9.49 11.52
N LEU A 699 -38.85 -8.70 11.63
CA LEU A 699 -39.17 -7.62 10.70
C LEU A 699 -39.16 -6.28 11.43
N THR A 700 -38.45 -5.31 10.88
CA THR A 700 -38.45 -3.91 11.35
C THR A 700 -38.85 -2.99 10.19
N GLY A 701 -39.89 -2.18 10.39
CA GLY A 701 -40.47 -1.33 9.33
C GLY A 701 -41.97 -1.53 9.15
N THR A 702 -42.52 -0.95 8.08
CA THR A 702 -43.90 -1.20 7.66
C THR A 702 -43.99 -2.62 7.08
N LYS A 703 -44.87 -3.48 7.61
CA LYS A 703 -44.96 -4.87 7.14
C LYS A 703 -45.63 -4.96 5.77
N ALA A 704 -44.94 -5.51 4.78
CA ALA A 704 -45.48 -5.74 3.45
C ALA A 704 -46.50 -6.89 3.43
N GLU A 705 -47.56 -6.77 2.62
CA GLU A 705 -48.51 -7.85 2.38
C GLU A 705 -47.83 -9.00 1.60
N GLN A 706 -47.91 -10.21 2.14
CA GLN A 706 -47.28 -11.40 1.56
C GLN A 706 -48.32 -12.30 0.88
N ARG A 707 -47.91 -13.02 -0.17
CA ARG A 707 -48.74 -14.03 -0.86
C ARG A 707 -47.90 -15.21 -1.32
N GLY A 708 -48.55 -16.36 -1.53
CA GLY A 708 -47.88 -17.56 -2.04
C GLY A 708 -46.84 -18.17 -1.09
N ILE A 709 -46.91 -17.84 0.20
CA ILE A 709 -45.99 -18.29 1.26
C ILE A 709 -46.66 -19.24 2.24
N SER A 710 -45.86 -20.10 2.86
CA SER A 710 -46.16 -20.84 4.10
C SER A 710 -45.21 -20.37 5.20
N GLU A 711 -45.73 -20.03 6.38
CA GLU A 711 -44.88 -19.69 7.52
C GLU A 711 -44.51 -20.96 8.29
N LEU A 712 -43.21 -21.24 8.40
CA LEU A 712 -42.68 -22.46 9.00
C LEU A 712 -41.84 -22.16 10.24
N THR A 713 -41.94 -23.05 11.22
CA THR A 713 -41.10 -23.03 12.42
C THR A 713 -39.65 -23.41 12.11
N GLN A 714 -38.73 -23.11 13.03
CA GLN A 714 -37.34 -23.56 12.92
C GLN A 714 -37.25 -25.09 12.73
N ALA A 715 -38.05 -25.86 13.48
CA ALA A 715 -38.02 -27.32 13.40
C ALA A 715 -38.38 -27.83 11.99
N GLU A 716 -39.40 -27.24 11.36
CA GLU A 716 -39.82 -27.57 10.00
C GLU A 716 -38.77 -27.14 8.96
N LEU A 717 -38.14 -25.97 9.13
CA LEU A 717 -37.06 -25.50 8.25
C LEU A 717 -35.77 -26.33 8.38
N THR A 718 -35.59 -27.06 9.49
CA THR A 718 -34.49 -28.01 9.69
C THR A 718 -34.85 -29.45 9.28
N ALA A 719 -35.89 -29.65 8.47
CA ALA A 719 -36.30 -30.96 7.97
C ALA A 719 -36.13 -31.07 6.44
N GLN A 720 -35.43 -32.10 5.96
CA GLN A 720 -35.18 -32.32 4.53
C GLN A 720 -36.48 -32.41 3.71
N ALA A 721 -37.52 -33.04 4.27
CA ALA A 721 -38.82 -33.22 3.62
C ALA A 721 -39.50 -31.89 3.24
N THR A 722 -39.21 -30.80 3.98
CA THR A 722 -39.73 -29.46 3.68
C THR A 722 -39.26 -29.00 2.29
N TYR A 723 -37.96 -29.11 2.03
CA TYR A 723 -37.36 -28.70 0.76
C TYR A 723 -37.78 -29.61 -0.39
N GLN A 724 -37.86 -30.93 -0.15
CA GLN A 724 -38.39 -31.88 -1.13
C GLN A 724 -39.84 -31.55 -1.53
N GLY A 725 -40.68 -31.16 -0.57
CA GLY A 725 -42.05 -30.73 -0.82
C GLY A 725 -42.15 -29.43 -1.62
N LEU A 726 -41.12 -28.59 -1.59
CA LEU A 726 -40.97 -27.38 -2.41
C LEU A 726 -40.35 -27.65 -3.78
N GLY A 727 -40.08 -28.91 -4.12
CA GLY A 727 -39.54 -29.34 -5.41
C GLY A 727 -38.02 -29.35 -5.50
N TRP A 728 -37.30 -29.30 -4.38
CA TRP A 728 -35.83 -29.38 -4.38
C TRP A 728 -35.36 -30.82 -4.61
N ASP A 729 -34.40 -31.00 -5.52
CA ASP A 729 -33.83 -32.30 -5.87
C ASP A 729 -32.59 -32.62 -5.00
N PHE A 730 -32.72 -33.58 -4.08
CA PHE A 730 -31.62 -34.06 -3.23
C PHE A 730 -30.88 -35.28 -3.78
N GLU A 731 -31.22 -35.76 -4.98
CA GLU A 731 -30.51 -36.85 -5.65
C GLU A 731 -29.34 -36.31 -6.49
N ALA A 732 -29.51 -35.14 -7.12
CA ALA A 732 -28.50 -34.56 -8.01
C ALA A 732 -28.06 -33.13 -7.67
N VAL A 733 -28.96 -32.28 -7.17
CA VAL A 733 -28.71 -30.83 -7.08
C VAL A 733 -28.29 -30.39 -5.68
N TRP A 734 -29.07 -30.80 -4.68
CA TRP A 734 -28.88 -30.48 -3.28
C TRP A 734 -28.40 -31.71 -2.50
N ALA A 735 -27.73 -31.46 -1.39
CA ALA A 735 -27.34 -32.43 -0.40
C ALA A 735 -27.84 -31.97 0.98
N TRP A 736 -28.08 -32.93 1.87
CA TRP A 736 -28.58 -32.65 3.21
C TRP A 736 -27.46 -32.80 4.22
N GLN A 737 -27.15 -31.74 4.97
CA GLN A 737 -26.23 -31.80 6.08
C GLN A 737 -27.01 -32.17 7.36
N PRO A 738 -26.76 -33.34 7.99
CA PRO A 738 -27.38 -33.67 9.27
C PRO A 738 -26.87 -32.74 10.38
N ALA A 739 -27.67 -32.58 11.43
CA ALA A 739 -27.25 -31.82 12.61
C ALA A 739 -25.99 -32.42 13.23
N THR A 740 -25.04 -31.57 13.59
CA THR A 740 -23.80 -31.93 14.29
C THR A 740 -23.77 -31.26 15.66
N SER A 741 -22.75 -31.51 16.47
CA SER A 741 -22.55 -30.78 17.74
C SER A 741 -22.38 -29.26 17.56
N SER A 742 -21.99 -28.83 16.36
CA SER A 742 -21.64 -27.45 16.03
C SER A 742 -22.51 -26.85 14.92
N ALA A 743 -23.59 -27.51 14.47
CA ALA A 743 -24.52 -26.93 13.49
C ALA A 743 -25.89 -27.61 13.55
N VAL A 744 -26.95 -26.88 13.20
CA VAL A 744 -28.26 -27.48 12.92
C VAL A 744 -28.21 -28.28 11.61
N ALA A 745 -29.27 -29.04 11.29
CA ALA A 745 -29.40 -29.64 9.97
C ALA A 745 -29.79 -28.59 8.92
N TYR A 746 -29.21 -28.63 7.72
CA TYR A 746 -29.47 -27.65 6.66
C TYR A 746 -29.21 -28.21 5.25
N PRO A 747 -29.86 -27.67 4.20
CA PRO A 747 -29.57 -28.03 2.81
C PRO A 747 -28.34 -27.30 2.28
N HIS A 748 -27.55 -27.93 1.42
CA HIS A 748 -26.42 -27.30 0.72
C HIS A 748 -26.33 -27.86 -0.71
N LEU A 749 -25.63 -27.20 -1.62
CA LEU A 749 -25.50 -27.64 -3.01
C LEU A 749 -24.58 -28.86 -3.10
N ALA A 750 -25.01 -29.89 -3.82
CA ALA A 750 -24.22 -31.11 -3.97
C ALA A 750 -22.96 -30.84 -4.80
N GLY A 751 -21.79 -31.21 -4.26
CA GLY A 751 -20.51 -31.17 -4.96
C GLY A 751 -19.84 -29.80 -5.09
N LEU A 752 -20.28 -28.78 -4.34
CA LEU A 752 -19.62 -27.46 -4.27
C LEU A 752 -18.73 -27.34 -3.02
N SER A 753 -17.52 -26.79 -3.18
CA SER A 753 -16.60 -26.45 -2.09
C SER A 753 -16.98 -25.14 -1.38
N GLY A 754 -16.41 -24.90 -0.19
CA GLY A 754 -16.50 -23.61 0.50
C GLY A 754 -17.86 -23.25 1.11
N GLN A 755 -18.82 -24.18 1.13
CA GLN A 755 -20.18 -23.92 1.59
C GLN A 755 -20.26 -23.71 3.10
N VAL A 756 -21.08 -22.74 3.50
CA VAL A 756 -21.36 -22.37 4.89
C VAL A 756 -22.75 -22.85 5.31
N ASN A 757 -23.04 -22.86 6.62
CA ASN A 757 -24.39 -23.18 7.12
C ASN A 757 -25.42 -22.24 6.48
N THR A 758 -26.33 -22.81 5.69
CA THR A 758 -27.31 -22.08 4.90
C THR A 758 -28.47 -21.56 5.75
N LEU A 759 -28.65 -22.03 6.97
CA LEU A 759 -29.66 -21.55 7.90
C LEU A 759 -29.03 -20.77 9.05
N PRO A 760 -29.65 -19.68 9.53
CA PRO A 760 -29.06 -18.86 10.57
C PRO A 760 -29.17 -19.47 11.98
N PHE A 761 -29.76 -20.66 12.09
CA PHE A 761 -30.08 -21.26 13.38
C PHE A 761 -28.83 -21.87 14.03
N THR A 762 -28.77 -21.75 15.35
CA THR A 762 -27.69 -22.32 16.16
C THR A 762 -28.12 -23.57 16.90
N ASN A 763 -27.20 -24.51 17.03
CA ASN A 763 -27.36 -25.66 17.90
C ASN A 763 -26.93 -25.29 19.33
N LYS A 764 -27.90 -25.20 20.24
CA LYS A 764 -27.70 -24.86 21.65
C LYS A 764 -27.77 -26.06 22.60
N ALA A 765 -27.88 -27.29 22.08
CA ALA A 765 -28.15 -28.47 22.91
C ALA A 765 -27.06 -28.74 23.96
N ALA A 766 -25.78 -28.62 23.57
CA ALA A 766 -24.65 -28.81 24.49
C ALA A 766 -24.65 -27.76 25.61
N LEU A 767 -24.86 -26.48 25.26
CA LEU A 767 -24.92 -25.39 26.22
C LEU A 767 -26.09 -25.56 27.21
N ALA A 768 -27.26 -25.96 26.70
CA ALA A 768 -28.43 -26.26 27.53
C ALA A 768 -28.16 -27.39 28.53
N GLY A 769 -27.47 -28.46 28.09
CA GLY A 769 -27.07 -29.57 28.95
C GLY A 769 -26.12 -29.13 30.08
N LEU A 770 -25.11 -28.32 29.77
CA LEU A 770 -24.18 -27.78 30.77
C LEU A 770 -24.87 -26.83 31.75
N LEU A 771 -25.73 -25.93 31.25
CA LEU A 771 -26.47 -24.99 32.10
C LEU A 771 -27.38 -25.73 33.10
N ALA A 772 -28.03 -26.80 32.67
CA ALA A 772 -28.86 -27.65 33.53
C ALA A 772 -28.06 -28.38 34.62
N ALA A 773 -26.77 -28.66 34.39
CA ALA A 773 -25.90 -29.31 35.36
C ALA A 773 -25.48 -28.40 36.52
N VAL A 774 -25.50 -27.07 36.34
CA VAL A 774 -25.01 -26.09 37.32
C VAL A 774 -26.06 -25.09 37.81
N THR A 775 -27.33 -25.29 37.46
CA THR A 775 -28.45 -24.43 37.87
C THR A 775 -29.59 -25.24 38.50
N GLY A 776 -30.56 -24.54 39.10
CA GLY A 776 -31.73 -25.19 39.73
C GLY A 776 -31.36 -26.05 40.94
N ALA A 777 -31.91 -27.27 41.01
CA ALA A 777 -31.68 -28.20 42.13
C ALA A 777 -30.24 -28.76 42.19
N ASN A 778 -29.48 -28.65 41.10
CA ASN A 778 -28.10 -29.12 40.99
C ASN A 778 -27.07 -27.97 41.15
N ALA A 779 -27.53 -26.75 41.46
CA ALA A 779 -26.66 -25.60 41.60
C ALA A 779 -25.62 -25.84 42.72
N PRO A 780 -24.32 -25.61 42.47
CA PRO A 780 -23.31 -25.77 43.52
C PRO A 780 -23.57 -24.78 44.67
N ASN A 781 -23.38 -25.22 45.92
CA ASN A 781 -23.58 -24.36 47.09
C ASN A 781 -22.39 -23.41 47.27
N PRO A 782 -22.57 -22.07 47.22
CA PRO A 782 -21.48 -21.11 47.38
C PRO A 782 -20.63 -21.32 48.64
N ALA A 783 -21.23 -21.80 49.74
CA ALA A 783 -20.53 -22.03 51.01
C ALA A 783 -19.55 -23.22 50.97
N GLY A 784 -19.63 -24.07 49.96
CA GLY A 784 -18.77 -25.24 49.79
C GLY A 784 -17.52 -25.00 48.93
N TYR A 785 -17.42 -23.84 48.26
CA TYR A 785 -16.40 -23.56 47.26
C TYR A 785 -15.69 -22.22 47.50
N THR A 786 -14.48 -22.06 46.97
CA THR A 786 -13.71 -20.81 47.12
C THR A 786 -14.50 -19.63 46.53
N PRO A 787 -14.49 -18.43 47.16
CA PRO A 787 -15.23 -17.27 46.66
C PRO A 787 -14.91 -16.93 45.20
N TYR A 788 -13.64 -17.11 44.80
CA TYR A 788 -13.17 -16.82 43.45
C TYR A 788 -13.66 -17.84 42.40
N SER A 789 -13.47 -19.15 42.66
CA SER A 789 -13.96 -20.22 41.76
C SER A 789 -15.48 -20.18 41.59
N PHE A 790 -16.21 -19.88 42.67
CA PHE A 790 -17.66 -19.74 42.63
C PHE A 790 -18.10 -18.47 41.91
N GLN A 791 -17.41 -17.34 42.09
CA GLN A 791 -17.69 -16.10 41.36
C GLN A 791 -17.46 -16.27 39.85
N PHE A 792 -16.41 -16.99 39.45
CA PHE A 792 -16.14 -17.31 38.05
C PHE A 792 -17.23 -18.22 37.45
N LEU A 793 -17.67 -19.25 38.18
CA LEU A 793 -18.80 -20.08 37.77
C LEU A 793 -20.11 -19.27 37.68
N ALA A 794 -20.40 -18.41 38.65
CA ALA A 794 -21.60 -17.58 38.64
C ALA A 794 -21.61 -16.59 37.45
N ALA A 795 -20.47 -16.01 37.11
CA ALA A 795 -20.32 -15.11 35.97
C ALA A 795 -20.54 -15.85 34.64
N THR A 796 -19.91 -17.02 34.46
CA THR A 796 -20.06 -17.84 33.24
C THR A 796 -21.47 -18.41 33.09
N ILE A 797 -22.16 -18.79 34.17
CA ILE A 797 -23.59 -19.13 34.15
C ILE A 797 -24.43 -17.95 33.66
N GLY A 798 -24.12 -16.72 34.10
CA GLY A 798 -24.79 -15.50 33.64
C GLY A 798 -24.63 -15.27 32.13
N THR A 799 -23.39 -15.36 31.63
CA THR A 799 -23.05 -15.22 30.21
C THR A 799 -23.70 -16.31 29.36
N ALA A 800 -23.58 -17.58 29.77
CA ALA A 800 -24.21 -18.71 29.09
C ALA A 800 -25.74 -18.60 29.09
N GLY A 801 -26.34 -18.09 30.16
CA GLY A 801 -27.77 -17.80 30.26
C GLY A 801 -28.22 -16.71 29.29
N ALA A 802 -27.39 -15.69 29.04
CA ALA A 802 -27.66 -14.66 28.03
C ALA A 802 -27.58 -15.22 26.61
N VAL A 803 -26.54 -16.01 26.30
CA VAL A 803 -26.38 -16.72 25.01
C VAL A 803 -27.54 -17.69 24.74
N MET A 804 -28.03 -18.39 25.77
CA MET A 804 -29.20 -19.26 25.64
C MET A 804 -30.47 -18.48 25.27
N LYS A 805 -30.66 -17.27 25.82
CA LYS A 805 -31.84 -16.43 25.58
C LYS A 805 -31.79 -15.63 24.29
N ASP A 806 -30.62 -15.37 23.73
CA ASP A 806 -30.45 -14.61 22.48
C ASP A 806 -30.86 -15.45 21.25
N PRO A 807 -31.98 -15.14 20.57
CA PRO A 807 -32.42 -15.90 19.39
C PRO A 807 -31.52 -15.67 18.16
N TYR A 808 -30.61 -14.70 18.20
CA TYR A 808 -29.75 -14.29 17.07
C TYR A 808 -28.28 -14.64 17.26
N VAL A 809 -27.95 -15.35 18.35
CA VAL A 809 -26.57 -15.66 18.67
C VAL A 809 -25.94 -16.53 17.57
N SER A 810 -24.69 -16.21 17.19
CA SER A 810 -23.94 -17.03 16.24
C SER A 810 -23.47 -18.33 16.88
N GLN A 811 -23.23 -19.35 16.06
CA GLN A 811 -22.78 -20.65 16.58
C GLN A 811 -21.44 -20.53 17.31
N THR A 812 -20.52 -19.73 16.79
CA THR A 812 -19.22 -19.45 17.43
C THR A 812 -19.38 -18.91 18.85
N LYS A 813 -20.37 -18.04 19.11
CA LYS A 813 -20.66 -17.54 20.45
C LYS A 813 -21.28 -18.60 21.37
N VAL A 814 -22.06 -19.53 20.80
CA VAL A 814 -22.56 -20.70 21.55
C VAL A 814 -21.42 -21.64 21.93
N ASP A 815 -20.52 -21.94 20.98
CA ASP A 815 -19.37 -22.81 21.20
C ASP A 815 -18.40 -22.21 22.23
N ALA A 816 -18.17 -20.89 22.19
CA ALA A 816 -17.41 -20.17 23.19
C ALA A 816 -18.06 -20.28 24.59
N ALA A 817 -19.38 -20.08 24.69
CA ALA A 817 -20.09 -20.23 25.97
C ALA A 817 -20.06 -21.68 26.50
N VAL A 818 -20.07 -22.68 25.62
CA VAL A 818 -19.88 -24.10 25.99
C VAL A 818 -18.48 -24.31 26.55
N ALA A 819 -17.45 -23.80 25.89
CA ALA A 819 -16.06 -23.90 26.35
C ALA A 819 -15.87 -23.21 27.71
N ASP A 820 -16.36 -21.97 27.85
CA ASP A 820 -16.26 -21.18 29.08
C ASP A 820 -16.96 -21.88 30.26
N LEU A 821 -18.19 -22.35 30.05
CA LEU A 821 -18.96 -23.00 31.11
C LEU A 821 -18.38 -24.38 31.47
N THR A 822 -17.89 -25.14 30.49
CA THR A 822 -17.16 -26.41 30.74
C THR A 822 -15.92 -26.15 31.58
N THR A 823 -15.19 -25.09 31.25
CA THR A 823 -13.98 -24.66 31.94
C THR A 823 -14.29 -24.22 33.37
N ALA A 824 -15.32 -23.41 33.57
CA ALA A 824 -15.76 -22.98 34.90
C ALA A 824 -16.23 -24.15 35.79
N ILE A 825 -16.92 -25.14 35.21
CA ILE A 825 -17.28 -26.36 35.92
C ILE A 825 -16.03 -27.13 36.36
N LYS A 826 -15.05 -27.26 35.48
CA LYS A 826 -13.77 -27.95 35.78
C LYS A 826 -12.99 -27.25 36.90
N PHE A 827 -13.08 -25.93 36.99
CA PHE A 827 -12.32 -25.12 37.96
C PHE A 827 -13.04 -24.83 39.27
N LEU A 828 -14.22 -25.42 39.51
CA LEU A 828 -14.94 -25.23 40.75
C LEU A 828 -14.23 -25.92 41.93
N ASN A 829 -13.69 -25.15 42.88
CA ASN A 829 -12.78 -25.66 43.92
C ASN A 829 -13.41 -25.66 45.32
N PRO A 830 -13.41 -26.80 46.04
CA PRO A 830 -13.97 -26.86 47.38
C PRO A 830 -13.15 -26.06 48.40
N LEU A 831 -13.81 -25.49 49.40
CA LEU A 831 -13.18 -24.75 50.51
C LEU A 831 -12.41 -25.72 51.43
N VAL A 832 -11.07 -25.60 51.47
CA VAL A 832 -10.16 -26.34 52.38
C VAL A 832 -9.25 -25.38 53.16
N ALA A 833 -8.80 -25.79 54.37
CA ALA A 833 -8.16 -24.92 55.38
C ALA A 833 -6.69 -24.55 55.10
N GLU A 834 -5.96 -25.36 54.33
CA GLU A 834 -4.61 -25.08 53.83
C GLU A 834 -4.64 -25.32 52.31
N LYS A 835 -4.04 -24.43 51.52
CA LYS A 835 -4.10 -24.51 50.07
C LYS A 835 -2.79 -25.05 49.51
N GLN A 836 -2.76 -26.36 49.30
CA GLN A 836 -1.75 -27.01 48.48
C GLN A 836 -2.31 -27.22 47.08
N PHE A 837 -1.75 -26.53 46.11
CA PHE A 837 -2.17 -26.65 44.71
C PHE A 837 -1.10 -27.36 43.90
N ARG A 838 -1.53 -28.14 42.92
CA ARG A 838 -0.67 -28.68 41.86
C ARG A 838 -0.99 -27.94 40.57
N ALA A 839 0.02 -27.56 39.82
CA ALA A 839 -0.11 -26.94 38.51
C ALA A 839 0.74 -27.71 37.49
N ALA A 840 0.08 -28.16 36.41
CA ALA A 840 0.70 -28.84 35.29
C ALA A 840 0.70 -28.00 34.00
N SER A 841 -0.04 -26.87 33.97
CA SER A 841 -0.04 -25.91 32.85
C SER A 841 0.12 -24.46 33.31
N ILE A 842 0.42 -23.57 32.37
CA ILE A 842 0.57 -22.13 32.65
C ILE A 842 -0.77 -21.47 33.05
N GLU A 843 -1.90 -21.90 32.47
CA GLU A 843 -3.23 -21.45 32.87
C GLU A 843 -3.59 -21.91 34.28
N GLU A 844 -3.25 -23.16 34.63
CA GLU A 844 -3.43 -23.67 35.98
C GLU A 844 -2.59 -22.89 36.98
N LEU A 845 -1.31 -22.63 36.67
CA LEU A 845 -0.43 -21.84 37.51
C LEU A 845 -0.98 -20.42 37.74
N ARG A 846 -1.41 -19.72 36.68
CA ARG A 846 -2.04 -18.38 36.77
C ARG A 846 -3.31 -18.39 37.63
N PHE A 847 -4.13 -19.42 37.49
CA PHE A 847 -5.38 -19.56 38.23
C PHE A 847 -5.16 -19.85 39.71
N ARG A 848 -4.25 -20.78 40.05
CA ARG A 848 -3.94 -21.15 41.43
C ARG A 848 -3.33 -19.99 42.22
N ILE A 849 -2.53 -19.15 41.57
CA ILE A 849 -1.93 -17.95 42.16
C ILE A 849 -3.00 -16.97 42.68
N ALA A 850 -4.11 -16.81 41.94
CA ALA A 850 -5.21 -15.92 42.33
C ALA A 850 -6.02 -16.44 43.53
N GLU A 851 -5.88 -17.72 43.89
CA GLU A 851 -6.57 -18.33 45.02
C GLU A 851 -5.79 -18.26 46.35
N LEU A 852 -4.56 -17.76 46.35
CA LEU A 852 -3.64 -17.76 47.50
C LEU A 852 -3.81 -16.53 48.40
N GLY A 853 -3.54 -16.70 49.70
CA GLY A 853 -3.69 -15.59 50.64
C GLY A 853 -2.95 -15.72 51.97
N SER A 854 -2.21 -16.81 52.22
CA SER A 854 -1.46 -17.00 53.47
C SER A 854 -0.03 -17.52 53.25
N ASP A 855 0.82 -17.27 54.24
CA ASP A 855 2.25 -17.62 54.31
C ASP A 855 2.54 -19.14 54.21
N GLU A 856 1.52 -19.99 54.38
CA GLU A 856 1.65 -21.45 54.36
C GLU A 856 1.14 -22.10 53.06
N ASP A 857 0.57 -21.32 52.13
CA ASP A 857 0.05 -21.85 50.88
C ASP A 857 1.21 -22.19 49.90
N THR A 858 1.17 -23.39 49.30
CA THR A 858 2.24 -23.89 48.40
C THR A 858 1.67 -24.31 47.05
N ILE A 859 2.30 -23.84 45.96
CA ILE A 859 2.06 -24.38 44.62
C ILE A 859 3.20 -25.34 44.26
N TRP A 860 2.82 -26.58 43.98
CA TRP A 860 3.69 -27.63 43.47
C TRP A 860 3.58 -27.67 41.95
N ILE A 861 4.69 -27.42 41.26
CA ILE A 861 4.80 -27.66 39.82
C ILE A 861 5.08 -29.15 39.62
N THR A 862 4.21 -29.82 38.88
CA THR A 862 4.25 -31.29 38.74
C THR A 862 4.84 -31.77 37.43
N ASP A 863 4.88 -30.92 36.41
CA ASP A 863 5.39 -31.23 35.08
C ASP A 863 6.23 -30.06 34.55
N ASP A 864 7.08 -30.33 33.57
CA ASP A 864 7.77 -29.26 32.85
C ASP A 864 6.74 -28.38 32.14
N ILE A 865 6.73 -27.08 32.44
CA ILE A 865 5.77 -26.13 31.87
C ILE A 865 6.48 -25.25 30.84
N VAL A 866 5.90 -25.12 29.64
CA VAL A 866 6.36 -24.18 28.60
C VAL A 866 5.29 -23.10 28.40
N ALA A 867 5.66 -21.83 28.57
CA ALA A 867 4.79 -20.69 28.27
C ALA A 867 5.09 -20.15 26.86
N ASP A 868 4.17 -20.34 25.91
CA ASP A 868 4.30 -20.04 24.45
C ASP A 868 3.54 -18.76 24.00
N ASP A 869 3.21 -17.86 24.93
CA ASP A 869 2.47 -16.65 24.57
C ASP A 869 3.43 -15.58 24.03
N GLN A 870 3.43 -15.36 22.71
CA GLN A 870 4.23 -14.39 21.92
C GLN A 870 4.00 -12.90 22.28
N GLY A 871 3.74 -12.58 23.55
CA GLY A 871 3.55 -11.22 24.05
C GLY A 871 3.12 -11.10 25.52
N GLY A 872 2.90 -12.21 26.24
CA GLY A 872 2.36 -12.19 27.60
C GLY A 872 3.43 -12.25 28.69
N ALA A 873 3.63 -11.16 29.44
CA ALA A 873 4.32 -11.20 30.72
C ALA A 873 3.66 -12.23 31.67
N ILE A 874 4.41 -13.18 32.26
CA ILE A 874 3.90 -13.90 33.44
C ILE A 874 3.91 -12.88 34.58
N LYS A 875 2.74 -12.31 34.89
CA LYS A 875 2.56 -11.36 35.99
C LYS A 875 1.91 -12.07 37.18
N VAL A 876 2.60 -12.06 38.33
CA VAL A 876 2.11 -12.62 39.59
C VAL A 876 1.84 -11.46 40.54
N ASP A 877 0.58 -11.12 40.79
CA ASP A 877 0.16 -10.14 41.81
C ASP A 877 -0.48 -10.92 42.98
N ALA A 878 0.28 -11.24 44.03
CA ALA A 878 -0.24 -12.05 45.14
C ALA A 878 0.54 -11.87 46.46
N GLY A 879 -0.04 -12.41 47.56
CA GLY A 879 0.53 -12.46 48.91
C GLY A 879 1.75 -13.38 49.05
N LYS A 880 2.06 -13.84 50.27
CA LYS A 880 3.24 -14.70 50.55
C LYS A 880 3.04 -16.09 49.89
N ILE A 881 4.00 -16.54 49.07
CA ILE A 881 3.86 -17.76 48.25
C ILE A 881 5.15 -18.61 48.30
N ARG A 882 4.96 -19.93 48.38
CA ARG A 882 6.01 -20.92 48.06
C ARG A 882 5.76 -21.59 46.71
N LEU A 883 6.73 -21.47 45.79
CA LEU A 883 6.79 -22.24 44.55
C LEU A 883 7.80 -23.37 44.72
N SER A 884 7.37 -24.61 44.53
CA SER A 884 8.24 -25.78 44.70
C SER A 884 7.92 -26.84 43.63
N ALA A 885 8.86 -27.74 43.40
CA ALA A 885 8.65 -28.95 42.61
C ALA A 885 8.96 -30.17 43.48
N ASP A 886 8.13 -31.21 43.36
CA ASP A 886 8.33 -32.49 44.08
C ASP A 886 9.55 -33.25 43.52
N GLU A 887 9.81 -33.09 42.21
CA GLU A 887 10.92 -33.67 41.46
C GLU A 887 11.70 -32.56 40.73
N PRO A 888 12.90 -32.82 40.18
CA PRO A 888 13.60 -31.86 39.33
C PRO A 888 12.74 -31.47 38.12
N THR A 889 12.24 -30.24 38.10
CA THR A 889 11.28 -29.75 37.09
C THR A 889 11.74 -28.43 36.49
N THR A 890 11.42 -28.21 35.21
CA THR A 890 11.79 -27.03 34.44
C THR A 890 10.56 -26.18 34.11
N LEU A 891 10.56 -24.92 34.54
CA LEU A 891 9.65 -23.90 34.05
C LEU A 891 10.35 -23.13 32.93
N THR A 892 9.90 -23.33 31.68
CA THR A 892 10.41 -22.68 30.48
C THR A 892 9.50 -21.53 30.06
N ALA A 893 10.04 -20.31 29.96
CA ALA A 893 9.29 -19.15 29.48
C ALA A 893 9.82 -18.63 28.13
N VAL A 894 8.92 -18.40 27.16
CA VAL A 894 9.18 -17.70 25.90
C VAL A 894 8.70 -16.26 26.05
N GLY A 895 9.57 -15.34 26.50
CA GLY A 895 9.23 -13.93 26.74
C GLY A 895 9.75 -13.38 28.09
N ASN A 896 9.11 -12.31 28.60
CA ASN A 896 9.48 -11.66 29.87
C ASN A 896 8.77 -12.29 31.08
N VAL A 897 9.48 -12.49 32.20
CA VAL A 897 8.94 -13.03 33.46
C VAL A 897 8.92 -11.94 34.54
N TYR A 898 7.75 -11.62 35.10
CA TYR A 898 7.55 -10.55 36.07
C TYR A 898 6.87 -11.02 37.36
N PHE A 899 7.59 -11.07 38.47
CA PHE A 899 7.00 -11.28 39.79
C PHE A 899 6.78 -9.93 40.48
N ASN A 900 5.52 -9.59 40.78
CA ASN A 900 5.16 -8.39 41.51
C ASN A 900 4.63 -8.77 42.91
N VAL A 901 5.55 -8.91 43.86
CA VAL A 901 5.24 -9.30 45.23
C VAL A 901 5.06 -8.04 46.08
N ASP A 902 3.83 -7.57 46.19
CA ASP A 902 3.48 -6.28 46.80
C ASP A 902 3.59 -6.31 48.35
N GLY A 903 4.82 -6.44 48.87
CA GLY A 903 5.14 -6.55 50.30
C GLY A 903 5.16 -7.98 50.87
N ALA A 904 5.10 -9.00 50.02
CA ALA A 904 5.06 -10.41 50.38
C ALA A 904 6.43 -11.12 50.26
N GLU A 905 6.48 -12.40 50.66
CA GLU A 905 7.66 -13.28 50.56
C GLU A 905 7.45 -14.31 49.43
N LEU A 906 8.44 -14.45 48.55
CA LEU A 906 8.50 -15.49 47.54
C LEU A 906 9.65 -16.45 47.86
N THR A 907 9.33 -17.72 48.06
CA THR A 907 10.32 -18.80 48.20
C THR A 907 10.29 -19.70 46.98
N VAL A 908 11.43 -19.87 46.32
CA VAL A 908 11.63 -20.84 45.23
C VAL A 908 12.37 -22.05 45.78
N GLY A 909 11.75 -23.23 45.69
CA GLY A 909 12.28 -24.47 46.21
C GLY A 909 13.44 -25.08 45.39
N PRO A 910 14.20 -26.01 46.00
CA PRO A 910 15.49 -26.51 45.49
C PRO A 910 15.41 -27.37 44.23
N ASN A 911 14.22 -27.89 43.88
CA ASN A 911 14.03 -28.79 42.74
C ASN A 911 13.50 -28.08 41.49
N LEU A 912 13.26 -26.76 41.54
CA LEU A 912 12.74 -26.01 40.41
C LEU A 912 13.88 -25.32 39.64
N THR A 913 13.98 -25.61 38.35
CA THR A 913 14.85 -24.88 37.41
C THR A 913 13.99 -23.94 36.57
N ILE A 914 14.40 -22.69 36.44
CA ILE A 914 13.74 -21.72 35.55
C ILE A 914 14.65 -21.48 34.35
N VAL A 915 14.12 -21.71 33.15
CA VAL A 915 14.82 -21.59 31.86
C VAL A 915 14.09 -20.58 30.97
N GLN A 916 14.85 -19.75 30.27
CA GLN A 916 14.32 -18.81 29.28
C GLN A 916 14.71 -19.23 27.86
N SER A 917 13.73 -19.41 26.97
CA SER A 917 13.91 -19.88 25.58
C SER A 917 13.52 -18.82 24.55
N THR A 918 14.21 -18.76 23.41
CA THR A 918 13.97 -17.80 22.31
C THR A 918 13.20 -18.43 21.17
N ASP A 919 11.93 -18.06 21.00
CA ASP A 919 11.21 -18.23 19.73
C ASP A 919 10.51 -16.93 19.26
N SER A 920 10.92 -15.76 19.78
CA SER A 920 10.40 -14.46 19.30
C SER A 920 11.53 -13.45 19.04
N THR A 921 11.34 -12.67 17.98
CA THR A 921 12.23 -11.59 17.51
C THR A 921 12.15 -10.31 18.34
N ALA A 922 11.56 -10.35 19.54
CA ALA A 922 11.41 -9.19 20.40
C ALA A 922 12.69 -8.91 21.22
N LEU A 923 13.35 -7.78 20.90
CA LEU A 923 14.51 -7.24 21.59
C LEU A 923 14.18 -6.75 23.02
N THR A 924 13.99 -7.65 23.99
CA THR A 924 14.25 -7.47 25.44
C THR A 924 13.76 -8.67 26.25
N ALA A 925 14.63 -9.30 27.05
CA ALA A 925 14.29 -10.41 27.94
C ALA A 925 14.66 -10.05 29.40
N PHE A 926 13.69 -10.06 30.33
CA PHE A 926 13.85 -9.67 31.73
C PHE A 926 13.30 -10.72 32.71
N PHE A 927 14.00 -10.91 33.83
CA PHE A 927 13.49 -11.53 35.05
C PHE A 927 13.41 -10.44 36.14
N MET A 928 12.23 -9.85 36.33
CA MET A 928 12.05 -8.72 37.24
C MET A 928 11.28 -9.14 38.49
N VAL A 929 11.80 -8.78 39.66
CA VAL A 929 11.10 -8.95 40.95
C VAL A 929 10.90 -7.57 41.57
N ARG A 930 9.71 -7.00 41.43
CA ARG A 930 9.39 -5.72 42.08
C ARG A 930 8.95 -6.03 43.52
N ASN A 931 9.67 -5.53 44.52
CA ASN A 931 9.53 -6.03 45.89
C ASN A 931 9.63 -4.94 46.97
N LYS A 932 8.62 -4.86 47.85
CA LYS A 932 8.69 -4.15 49.15
C LYS A 932 8.98 -5.10 50.35
N GLY A 933 9.05 -6.42 50.13
CA GLY A 933 9.24 -7.54 51.07
C GLY A 933 10.55 -8.36 50.87
N HIS A 934 10.51 -9.71 51.03
CA HIS A 934 11.69 -10.63 51.07
C HIS A 934 11.71 -11.62 49.89
N LEU A 935 12.88 -11.88 49.29
CA LEU A 935 13.07 -12.89 48.23
C LEU A 935 14.11 -13.93 48.70
N ALA A 936 13.72 -15.20 48.74
CA ALA A 936 14.61 -16.30 49.12
C ALA A 936 14.75 -17.32 47.96
N LEU A 937 15.98 -17.50 47.49
CA LEU A 937 16.36 -18.57 46.56
C LEU A 937 17.15 -19.62 47.34
N GLN A 938 16.57 -20.81 47.52
CA GLN A 938 17.19 -21.91 48.26
C GLN A 938 17.56 -23.03 47.28
N ASP A 939 18.85 -23.16 46.94
CA ASP A 939 19.40 -24.17 46.02
C ASP A 939 18.75 -24.22 44.61
N ALA A 940 18.04 -23.16 44.21
CA ALA A 940 17.39 -23.06 42.90
C ALA A 940 18.38 -22.67 41.80
N THR A 941 18.15 -23.13 40.56
CA THR A 941 18.98 -22.80 39.40
C THR A 941 18.20 -21.93 38.41
N ILE A 942 18.78 -20.78 38.05
CA ILE A 942 18.27 -19.88 37.00
C ILE A 942 19.26 -19.92 35.84
N ARG A 943 18.81 -20.30 34.64
CA ARG A 943 19.65 -20.37 33.43
C ARG A 943 19.04 -19.59 32.27
N SER A 944 19.92 -19.04 31.44
CA SER A 944 19.56 -18.48 30.14
C SER A 944 20.41 -19.17 29.07
N ASP A 945 19.74 -19.77 28.07
CA ASP A 945 20.40 -20.52 27.00
C ASP A 945 20.74 -19.64 25.77
N VAL A 946 20.53 -18.33 25.86
CA VAL A 946 20.65 -17.38 24.74
C VAL A 946 22.07 -16.81 24.64
N THR A 947 22.58 -16.63 23.42
CA THR A 947 23.78 -15.80 23.14
C THR A 947 23.37 -14.33 22.98
N MET A 948 23.48 -13.51 24.03
CA MET A 948 22.87 -12.18 24.05
C MET A 948 23.72 -11.10 23.32
N SER A 949 23.22 -10.59 22.19
CA SER A 949 23.80 -9.43 21.48
C SER A 949 23.11 -8.13 21.88
N GLY A 950 23.47 -7.56 23.03
CA GLY A 950 22.92 -6.27 23.50
C GLY A 950 22.99 -6.13 25.02
N SER A 951 22.92 -4.89 25.51
CA SER A 951 22.97 -4.56 26.94
C SER A 951 21.66 -4.94 27.64
N GLN A 952 21.42 -6.21 27.96
CA GLN A 952 20.28 -6.60 28.80
C GLN A 952 20.44 -8.03 29.34
N GLY A 953 20.53 -8.14 30.65
CA GLY A 953 20.32 -9.33 31.47
C GLY A 953 20.24 -8.79 32.88
N VAL A 954 19.06 -8.79 33.50
CA VAL A 954 18.81 -7.89 34.64
C VAL A 954 17.91 -8.57 35.66
N ILE A 955 18.43 -8.82 36.88
CA ILE A 955 17.63 -8.90 38.10
C ILE A 955 17.53 -7.46 38.60
N ILE A 956 16.34 -6.84 38.63
CA ILE A 956 16.07 -5.58 39.35
C ILE A 956 15.21 -5.93 40.57
N THR A 957 15.66 -5.53 41.75
CA THR A 957 14.86 -5.47 42.98
C THR A 957 14.56 -4.01 43.25
N GLU A 958 13.30 -3.58 43.40
CA GLU A 958 12.94 -2.18 43.66
C GLU A 958 12.16 -2.08 44.98
N GLY A 959 12.81 -1.72 46.11
CA GLY A 959 12.11 -1.40 47.37
C GLY A 959 12.89 -1.55 48.69
N SER A 960 12.34 -0.96 49.76
CA SER A 960 12.98 -0.76 51.08
C SER A 960 12.88 -1.94 52.07
N GLY A 961 12.88 -3.19 51.58
CA GLY A 961 12.78 -4.42 52.39
C GLY A 961 14.15 -4.96 52.88
N PRO A 962 14.19 -5.84 53.90
CA PRO A 962 15.43 -6.29 54.54
C PRO A 962 15.93 -7.59 53.89
N THR A 963 17.07 -7.54 53.21
CA THR A 963 17.87 -8.71 52.81
C THR A 963 17.40 -9.48 51.57
N VAL A 964 18.30 -9.61 50.59
CA VAL A 964 18.27 -10.64 49.54
C VAL A 964 19.38 -11.64 49.88
N THR A 965 19.04 -12.93 49.95
CA THR A 965 20.02 -14.00 50.20
C THR A 965 20.07 -14.94 48.99
N ILE A 966 21.24 -15.06 48.39
CA ILE A 966 21.54 -16.05 47.36
C ILE A 966 22.48 -17.08 47.99
N ASP A 967 21.98 -18.29 48.24
CA ASP A 967 22.74 -19.40 48.80
C ASP A 967 22.89 -20.52 47.74
N ARG A 968 24.13 -20.99 47.53
CA ARG A 968 24.51 -22.10 46.64
C ARG A 968 23.81 -22.17 45.26
N SER A 969 23.81 -21.07 44.51
CA SER A 969 23.31 -21.06 43.12
C SER A 969 24.44 -20.98 42.08
N THR A 970 24.18 -21.55 40.89
CA THR A 970 25.03 -21.33 39.69
C THR A 970 24.25 -20.46 38.72
N VAL A 971 24.61 -19.19 38.60
CA VAL A 971 24.09 -18.31 37.53
C VAL A 971 25.04 -18.44 36.34
N SER A 972 24.58 -19.08 35.26
CA SER A 972 25.38 -19.34 34.06
C SER A 972 24.60 -19.01 32.79
N GLY A 973 25.22 -18.26 31.86
CA GLY A 973 24.67 -17.99 30.53
C GLY A 973 25.73 -17.50 29.54
N LYS A 974 25.57 -17.79 28.25
CA LYS A 974 26.45 -17.28 27.18
C LYS A 974 26.09 -15.83 26.86
N GLY A 975 26.73 -14.84 27.48
CA GLY A 975 26.59 -13.43 27.07
C GLY A 975 25.65 -12.56 27.90
N ALA A 976 25.25 -12.98 29.11
CA ALA A 976 24.65 -12.07 30.09
C ALA A 976 25.59 -10.85 30.29
N ARG A 977 25.07 -9.61 30.28
CA ARG A 977 25.94 -8.41 30.30
C ARG A 977 26.01 -7.63 31.61
N THR A 978 25.13 -7.83 32.62
CA THR A 978 25.16 -7.06 33.90
C THR A 978 24.32 -7.73 35.01
N ILE A 979 24.48 -7.35 36.30
CA ILE A 979 23.51 -7.58 37.40
C ILE A 979 23.21 -6.20 38.02
N TYR A 980 21.94 -5.79 38.19
CA TYR A 980 21.56 -4.47 38.71
C TYR A 980 20.78 -4.53 40.03
N ALA A 981 21.42 -4.25 41.17
CA ALA A 981 20.67 -3.94 42.39
C ALA A 981 20.31 -2.44 42.41
N TYR A 982 19.03 -2.08 42.52
CA TYR A 982 18.61 -0.67 42.52
C TYR A 982 17.71 -0.39 43.73
N ASN A 983 18.12 0.46 44.68
CA ASN A 983 17.32 0.76 45.89
C ASN A 983 17.04 -0.45 46.80
N ALA A 984 18.01 -1.37 47.00
CA ALA A 984 17.91 -2.37 48.06
C ALA A 984 18.07 -1.70 49.45
N GLY A 985 17.29 -2.15 50.44
CA GLY A 985 17.49 -1.78 51.84
C GLY A 985 18.89 -2.16 52.38
N PRO A 986 19.15 -2.00 53.69
CA PRO A 986 20.52 -1.86 54.23
C PRO A 986 21.41 -3.12 54.23
N LEU A 987 21.06 -4.24 53.59
CA LEU A 987 21.96 -5.40 53.50
C LEU A 987 21.64 -6.35 52.32
N PHE A 988 22.63 -6.71 51.51
CA PHE A 988 22.54 -7.76 50.47
C PHE A 988 23.61 -8.82 50.71
N THR A 989 23.24 -10.10 50.78
CA THR A 989 24.14 -11.20 51.19
C THR A 989 24.29 -12.27 50.11
N ILE A 990 25.54 -12.57 49.73
CA ILE A 990 25.87 -13.68 48.83
C ILE A 990 26.68 -14.71 49.61
N THR A 991 26.25 -15.96 49.61
CA THR A 991 26.94 -17.07 50.30
C THR A 991 27.21 -18.23 49.34
N ASP A 992 28.44 -18.75 49.34
CA ASP A 992 28.85 -20.00 48.66
C ASP A 992 28.36 -20.16 47.20
N SER A 993 28.46 -19.10 46.38
CA SER A 993 27.90 -19.06 45.02
C SER A 993 28.97 -18.96 43.91
N THR A 994 28.66 -19.45 42.70
CA THR A 994 29.53 -19.33 41.51
C THR A 994 28.87 -18.46 40.44
N ILE A 995 29.51 -17.35 40.09
CA ILE A 995 29.05 -16.40 39.06
C ILE A 995 30.05 -16.39 37.90
N THR A 996 29.57 -16.70 36.69
CA THR A 996 30.40 -16.76 35.48
C THR A 996 29.84 -15.79 34.43
N ASN A 997 30.56 -14.71 34.10
CA ASN A 997 30.08 -13.68 33.15
C ASN A 997 31.25 -12.96 32.42
N THR A 998 31.10 -12.62 31.13
CA THR A 998 32.04 -11.84 30.32
C THR A 998 32.13 -10.33 30.63
N ASN A 999 31.17 -9.66 31.28
CA ASN A 999 31.26 -8.24 31.65
C ASN A 999 30.45 -7.96 32.94
N THR A 1000 31.09 -7.55 34.04
CA THR A 1000 30.40 -7.33 35.33
C THR A 1000 30.60 -5.90 35.85
N ALA A 1001 29.52 -5.20 36.18
CA ALA A 1001 29.50 -4.01 37.03
C ALA A 1001 28.40 -4.16 38.10
N LEU A 1002 28.71 -3.79 39.35
CA LEU A 1002 27.82 -3.79 40.52
C LEU A 1002 27.65 -2.34 40.99
N TYR A 1003 26.43 -1.91 41.32
CA TYR A 1003 26.19 -0.58 41.90
C TYR A 1003 25.18 -0.64 43.07
N ARG A 1004 25.57 0.01 44.18
CA ARG A 1004 24.78 0.70 45.23
C ARG A 1004 23.83 -0.08 46.17
N SER A 1005 24.40 -0.64 47.25
CA SER A 1005 23.86 -0.75 48.64
C SER A 1005 24.96 -1.33 49.56
N ASP A 1006 24.73 -1.51 50.86
CA ASP A 1006 25.66 -2.22 51.76
C ASP A 1006 25.61 -3.75 51.47
N TYR A 1007 26.77 -4.41 51.30
CA TYR A 1007 26.87 -5.83 50.92
C TYR A 1007 27.70 -6.66 51.92
N VAL A 1008 27.33 -7.93 52.13
CA VAL A 1008 28.11 -8.93 52.88
C VAL A 1008 28.41 -10.14 51.99
N LEU A 1009 29.70 -10.43 51.78
CA LEU A 1009 30.16 -11.65 51.12
C LEU A 1009 30.55 -12.68 52.18
N ASN A 1010 29.84 -13.81 52.23
CA ASN A 1010 30.13 -14.89 53.17
C ASN A 1010 30.47 -16.20 52.43
N GLY A 1011 31.23 -17.10 53.05
CA GLY A 1011 31.63 -18.36 52.38
C GLY A 1011 32.62 -18.23 51.20
N THR A 1012 32.62 -19.20 50.29
CA THR A 1012 33.47 -19.29 49.08
C THR A 1012 32.71 -18.79 47.85
N THR A 1013 32.86 -17.51 47.53
CA THR A 1013 32.22 -16.92 46.33
C THR A 1013 33.23 -16.77 45.21
N VAL A 1014 32.96 -17.36 44.05
CA VAL A 1014 33.85 -17.32 42.87
C VAL A 1014 33.21 -16.49 41.76
N ILE A 1015 33.89 -15.42 41.34
CA ILE A 1015 33.50 -14.56 40.21
C ILE A 1015 34.52 -14.73 39.09
N THR A 1016 34.10 -15.13 37.89
CA THR A 1016 34.99 -15.32 36.72
C THR A 1016 34.49 -14.57 35.49
N GLY A 1017 35.39 -13.90 34.76
CA GLY A 1017 35.07 -13.13 33.54
C GLY A 1017 36.27 -12.67 32.69
N SER A 1018 36.03 -12.28 31.44
CA SER A 1018 37.05 -11.78 30.48
C SER A 1018 36.70 -10.39 29.95
N THR A 1019 37.53 -9.38 30.20
CA THR A 1019 37.25 -7.99 29.78
C THR A 1019 37.55 -7.77 28.30
N GLY A 1020 36.50 -7.58 27.49
CA GLY A 1020 36.58 -7.03 26.14
C GLY A 1020 35.69 -5.79 26.01
N GLY A 1021 36.30 -4.60 25.99
CA GLY A 1021 35.62 -3.33 25.74
C GLY A 1021 34.98 -2.66 26.97
N GLY A 1022 35.67 -1.67 27.55
CA GLY A 1022 35.04 -0.57 28.29
C GLY A 1022 34.35 -0.85 29.64
N ALA A 1023 34.55 -2.01 30.28
CA ALA A 1023 33.97 -2.29 31.60
C ALA A 1023 34.74 -1.55 32.71
N ALA A 1024 34.03 -0.78 33.54
CA ALA A 1024 34.57 -0.11 34.72
C ALA A 1024 33.97 -0.70 36.01
N ILE A 1025 34.83 -0.94 37.01
CA ILE A 1025 34.42 -1.25 38.39
C ILE A 1025 34.31 0.08 39.13
N HIS A 1026 33.14 0.41 39.68
CA HIS A 1026 32.95 1.66 40.43
C HIS A 1026 32.34 1.39 41.82
N ASP A 1027 32.91 2.09 42.82
CA ASP A 1027 32.38 2.40 44.16
C ASP A 1027 32.14 1.24 45.16
N PHE A 1028 33.10 1.03 46.07
CA PHE A 1028 32.96 0.24 47.31
C PHE A 1028 32.95 1.19 48.51
N ARG A 1029 31.83 1.85 48.78
CA ARG A 1029 31.62 2.56 50.04
C ARG A 1029 30.77 1.71 50.97
N GLY A 1030 31.36 1.17 52.04
CA GLY A 1030 30.62 0.70 53.23
C GLY A 1030 30.85 -0.73 53.75
N SER A 1031 31.74 -1.56 53.20
CA SER A 1031 31.83 -2.97 53.61
C SER A 1031 32.60 -3.20 54.93
N GLU A 1032 31.92 -3.63 55.99
CA GLU A 1032 32.53 -4.39 57.09
C GLU A 1032 32.77 -5.84 56.62
N VAL A 1033 34.05 -6.22 56.44
CA VAL A 1033 34.44 -7.63 56.30
C VAL A 1033 34.50 -8.23 57.70
N ALA A 1034 33.38 -8.75 58.19
CA ALA A 1034 33.34 -9.47 59.46
C ALA A 1034 33.82 -10.92 59.26
N GLY A 1035 35.10 -11.21 59.58
CA GLY A 1035 35.60 -12.58 59.70
C GLY A 1035 37.10 -12.76 59.43
N ASN A 1036 37.73 -13.63 60.21
CA ASN A 1036 39.17 -13.94 60.23
C ASN A 1036 39.77 -14.15 58.81
N VAL A 1037 40.75 -13.32 58.45
CA VAL A 1037 41.32 -13.17 57.10
C VAL A 1037 42.40 -14.22 56.78
N ALA A 1038 42.16 -15.50 57.10
CA ALA A 1038 43.20 -16.52 56.98
C ALA A 1038 43.19 -17.33 55.67
N ASP A 1039 42.06 -17.64 55.03
CA ASP A 1039 42.02 -18.63 53.92
C ASP A 1039 41.10 -18.31 52.73
N LYS A 1040 40.79 -17.04 52.45
CA LYS A 1040 39.94 -16.69 51.29
C LYS A 1040 40.74 -15.99 50.20
N VAL A 1041 41.16 -16.76 49.19
CA VAL A 1041 41.85 -16.23 48.00
C VAL A 1041 40.84 -15.64 47.03
N VAL A 1042 40.86 -14.32 46.85
CA VAL A 1042 40.27 -13.66 45.67
C VAL A 1042 41.36 -13.59 44.60
N THR A 1043 41.27 -14.43 43.56
CA THR A 1043 42.23 -14.40 42.45
C THR A 1043 41.69 -13.53 41.31
N LEU A 1044 42.36 -12.39 41.04
CA LEU A 1044 42.13 -11.58 39.84
C LEU A 1044 43.30 -11.81 38.87
N THR A 1045 43.03 -12.38 37.70
CA THR A 1045 44.06 -12.62 36.67
C THR A 1045 43.93 -11.60 35.55
N LYS A 1046 44.99 -10.84 35.26
CA LYS A 1046 45.03 -9.77 34.25
C LYS A 1046 45.51 -10.30 32.90
N ALA A 1047 44.77 -9.99 31.82
CA ALA A 1047 45.27 -10.00 30.45
C ALA A 1047 44.92 -8.66 29.78
N GLY A 1048 45.89 -7.72 29.70
CA GLY A 1048 45.72 -6.44 28.98
C GLY A 1048 45.66 -5.16 29.84
N THR A 1049 45.83 -4.00 29.20
CA THR A 1049 46.21 -2.71 29.82
C THR A 1049 45.04 -1.77 30.14
N GLY A 1050 44.93 -1.37 31.42
CA GLY A 1050 44.24 -0.14 31.89
C GLY A 1050 43.26 -0.37 33.04
N LEU A 1051 43.54 0.18 34.24
CA LEU A 1051 42.63 0.21 35.39
C LEU A 1051 42.83 1.55 36.11
N ALA A 1052 41.76 2.33 36.31
CA ALA A 1052 41.77 3.57 37.09
C ALA A 1052 40.87 3.38 38.33
N VAL A 1053 41.42 3.60 39.52
CA VAL A 1053 40.71 3.52 40.80
C VAL A 1053 40.70 4.91 41.42
N THR A 1054 39.52 5.46 41.70
CA THR A 1054 39.34 6.77 42.33
C THR A 1054 38.56 6.61 43.63
N ASP A 1055 39.23 6.25 44.73
CA ASP A 1055 38.72 6.53 46.08
C ASP A 1055 39.89 6.79 47.06
N PRO A 1056 39.93 7.96 47.74
CA PRO A 1056 41.01 8.37 48.64
C PRO A 1056 41.01 7.70 50.04
N ALA A 1057 40.11 6.75 50.34
CA ALA A 1057 40.13 6.00 51.60
C ALA A 1057 41.13 4.83 51.65
N TYR A 1058 41.85 4.56 50.55
CA TYR A 1058 42.79 3.46 50.45
C TYR A 1058 44.22 3.97 50.23
N THR A 1059 45.15 3.55 51.10
CA THR A 1059 46.58 3.67 50.82
C THR A 1059 46.94 2.71 49.69
N ILE A 1060 47.03 3.24 48.47
CA ILE A 1060 47.77 2.61 47.37
C ILE A 1060 49.04 3.42 47.19
N SER A 1061 50.20 2.81 47.40
CA SER A 1061 51.49 3.49 47.20
C SER A 1061 51.72 3.76 45.71
N TYR A 1062 51.82 5.04 45.33
CA TYR A 1062 52.48 5.48 44.09
C TYR A 1062 53.28 6.75 44.34
N VAL A 1063 54.46 6.83 43.73
CA VAL A 1063 55.37 7.98 43.79
C VAL A 1063 54.84 9.08 42.87
N VAL A 1064 54.67 10.29 43.41
CA VAL A 1064 54.26 11.49 42.67
C VAL A 1064 55.49 12.33 42.29
N THR A 1065 55.51 12.87 41.08
CA THR A 1065 56.28 14.09 40.77
C THR A 1065 55.37 15.16 40.16
N GLU A 1066 55.20 16.20 40.97
CA GLU A 1066 54.95 17.62 40.68
C GLU A 1066 53.54 18.24 40.74
N PRO A 1067 53.44 19.49 41.28
CA PRO A 1067 52.26 19.98 42.02
C PRO A 1067 51.60 21.23 41.38
N GLY A 1068 50.26 21.30 41.39
CA GLY A 1068 49.56 22.55 41.05
C GLY A 1068 48.04 22.49 40.91
N ALA A 1069 47.33 22.83 42.00
CA ALA A 1069 46.03 23.52 42.07
C ALA A 1069 44.67 22.77 41.87
N ALA A 1070 44.04 22.48 43.02
CA ALA A 1070 42.73 22.90 43.56
C ALA A 1070 41.37 22.77 42.80
N ALA A 1071 40.35 22.33 43.55
CA ALA A 1071 38.88 22.41 43.35
C ALA A 1071 38.25 23.42 44.36
N PRO A 1072 36.90 23.63 44.56
CA PRO A 1072 35.61 23.31 43.88
C PRO A 1072 34.55 24.49 43.89
N GLY A 1073 33.22 24.26 43.65
CA GLY A 1073 32.13 25.19 44.09
C GLY A 1073 30.66 25.05 43.56
N ASP A 1074 29.77 24.48 44.38
CA ASP A 1074 28.30 24.54 44.69
C ASP A 1074 27.15 25.27 43.89
N LEU A 1075 25.97 24.59 43.90
CA LEU A 1075 24.49 24.87 43.98
C LEU A 1075 23.80 26.29 43.88
N GLN A 1076 22.62 26.40 43.18
CA GLN A 1076 21.27 26.97 43.58
C GLN A 1076 20.35 27.48 42.39
N GLY A 1077 19.00 27.55 42.56
CA GLY A 1077 17.95 27.72 41.47
C GLY A 1077 16.96 28.94 41.50
N ALA A 1078 15.93 29.00 40.60
CA ALA A 1078 14.76 29.96 40.56
C ALA A 1078 13.65 29.64 39.49
N VAL A 1079 12.44 30.26 39.59
CA VAL A 1079 11.19 30.17 38.75
C VAL A 1079 10.93 31.46 37.94
N ALA A 1080 10.18 31.44 36.80
CA ALA A 1080 9.68 32.66 36.08
C ALA A 1080 8.33 32.51 35.30
N TYR A 1081 7.58 33.61 35.12
CA TYR A 1081 6.34 33.81 34.30
C TYR A 1081 6.66 34.55 32.97
N THR A 1082 5.77 34.56 31.95
CA THR A 1082 5.91 35.36 30.68
C THR A 1082 4.63 36.10 30.22
N GLU A 1083 4.80 37.17 29.41
CA GLU A 1083 3.87 38.25 28.97
C GLU A 1083 2.95 37.97 27.73
N PRO A 1084 1.92 38.81 27.41
CA PRO A 1084 1.03 38.65 26.24
C PRO A 1084 1.70 38.89 24.87
N ILE A 1085 1.23 38.21 23.82
CA ILE A 1085 1.73 38.35 22.43
C ILE A 1085 0.66 39.05 21.57
N ASN A 1086 1.01 40.20 21.01
CA ASN A 1086 0.22 40.91 20.00
C ASN A 1086 0.64 40.45 18.59
N LEU A 1087 -0.33 40.20 17.73
CA LEU A 1087 -0.12 39.88 16.33
C LEU A 1087 -0.02 41.17 15.48
N PRO A 1088 0.73 41.16 14.37
CA PRO A 1088 1.06 42.36 13.58
C PRO A 1088 -0.15 43.11 12.98
N ASP A 1089 -1.30 42.46 12.94
CA ASP A 1089 -2.58 42.86 12.36
C ASP A 1089 -3.66 43.20 13.40
N GLY A 1090 -3.28 43.26 14.70
CA GLY A 1090 -4.09 43.87 15.76
C GLY A 1090 -4.87 42.91 16.66
N GLY A 1091 -4.67 41.59 16.55
CA GLY A 1091 -5.19 40.61 17.52
C GLY A 1091 -4.22 40.32 18.68
N THR A 1092 -4.72 39.91 19.84
CA THR A 1092 -3.91 39.56 21.04
C THR A 1092 -4.22 38.13 21.51
N VAL A 1093 -3.20 37.34 21.89
CA VAL A 1093 -3.35 35.97 22.44
C VAL A 1093 -2.81 35.86 23.88
N TRP A 1094 -3.47 35.08 24.74
CA TRP A 1094 -3.07 34.80 26.15
C TRP A 1094 -2.78 33.30 26.37
N ALA A 1095 -1.79 32.95 27.21
CA ALA A 1095 -1.49 31.57 27.62
C ALA A 1095 -1.17 31.45 29.12
N ALA A 1096 -1.52 30.31 29.74
CA ALA A 1096 -1.20 29.98 31.14
C ALA A 1096 -0.61 28.56 31.27
N LEU A 1097 0.41 28.37 32.12
CA LEU A 1097 1.11 27.09 32.36
C LEU A 1097 1.11 26.74 33.87
N THR A 1098 0.85 25.46 34.21
CA THR A 1098 1.11 24.88 35.54
C THR A 1098 1.89 23.56 35.39
N HIS A 1099 2.80 23.27 36.31
CA HIS A 1099 3.69 22.10 36.25
C HIS A 1099 3.49 21.16 37.45
N ALA A 1100 3.11 19.92 37.19
CA ALA A 1100 3.37 18.77 38.06
C ALA A 1100 3.52 17.50 37.20
N GLY A 1101 4.71 16.90 37.21
CA GLY A 1101 4.95 15.47 36.93
C GLY A 1101 4.46 14.86 35.61
N ARG A 1102 5.37 14.85 34.62
CA ARG A 1102 5.44 14.03 33.37
C ARG A 1102 4.11 13.73 32.67
N HIS A 1103 3.91 14.43 31.53
CA HIS A 1103 2.73 14.52 30.63
C HIS A 1103 1.76 15.66 30.97
N GLY A 1104 2.03 16.85 30.42
CA GLY A 1104 1.10 17.99 30.40
C GLY A 1104 0.73 18.34 28.97
N ILE A 1105 -0.55 18.22 28.65
CA ILE A 1105 -1.19 18.49 27.34
C ILE A 1105 -1.69 19.94 27.31
N ILE A 1106 -1.48 20.66 26.20
CA ILE A 1106 -2.13 21.95 25.90
C ILE A 1106 -3.54 21.65 25.35
N ARG A 1107 -4.61 22.26 25.89
CA ARG A 1107 -6.01 21.88 25.55
C ARG A 1107 -6.86 22.87 24.73
N SER A 1108 -6.49 24.14 24.46
CA SER A 1108 -7.24 25.02 23.51
C SER A 1108 -6.61 26.42 23.30
N PHE A 1109 -6.88 27.07 22.15
CA PHE A 1109 -6.67 28.51 21.85
C PHE A 1109 -7.97 29.15 21.27
N VAL A 1110 -8.15 30.48 21.38
CA VAL A 1110 -9.25 31.27 20.77
C VAL A 1110 -8.68 32.56 20.12
N VAL A 1111 -9.02 32.90 18.86
CA VAL A 1111 -8.62 34.15 18.13
C VAL A 1111 -9.72 34.63 17.14
N GLU A 1112 -9.97 35.95 17.02
CA GLU A 1112 -10.96 36.64 16.12
C GLU A 1112 -10.28 37.39 14.91
N ALA A 1113 -10.99 37.70 13.80
CA ALA A 1113 -10.43 38.19 12.50
C ALA A 1113 -11.06 39.49 11.89
N PRO A 1114 -10.41 40.23 10.91
CA PRO A 1114 -11.00 41.39 10.17
C PRO A 1114 -11.16 41.26 8.61
N ALA A 1115 -11.85 42.25 7.96
CA ALA A 1115 -12.63 42.21 6.68
C ALA A 1115 -11.97 42.69 5.32
N GLY A 1116 -12.60 42.39 4.15
CA GLY A 1116 -12.06 42.54 2.75
C GLY A 1116 -12.55 43.71 1.82
N PRO A 1117 -12.19 43.78 0.50
CA PRO A 1117 -12.37 44.95 -0.40
C PRO A 1117 -13.52 44.86 -1.46
N GLY A 1118 -13.99 46.01 -1.99
CA GLY A 1118 -15.25 46.19 -2.78
C GLY A 1118 -15.17 46.42 -4.33
N ASP A 1119 -16.33 46.70 -4.95
CA ASP A 1119 -16.67 46.58 -6.41
C ASP A 1119 -16.07 47.59 -7.43
N PRO A 1120 -15.91 47.20 -8.73
CA PRO A 1120 -15.26 48.00 -9.79
C PRO A 1120 -16.13 49.08 -10.49
N SER A 1121 -15.47 50.06 -11.11
CA SER A 1121 -16.10 51.28 -11.66
C SER A 1121 -16.86 51.11 -12.99
N PRO A 1122 -17.85 51.97 -13.30
CA PRO A 1122 -18.62 51.91 -14.56
C PRO A 1122 -17.82 52.10 -15.86
N ALA A 1123 -16.70 52.84 -15.81
CA ALA A 1123 -15.84 53.04 -16.99
C ALA A 1123 -15.10 51.74 -17.38
N CYS A 1124 -14.71 50.96 -16.37
CA CYS A 1124 -14.12 49.63 -16.56
C CYS A 1124 -15.12 48.66 -17.21
N LEU A 1125 -16.37 48.69 -16.77
CA LEU A 1125 -17.44 47.84 -17.32
C LEU A 1125 -17.74 48.16 -18.79
N ALA A 1126 -17.73 49.44 -19.18
CA ALA A 1126 -17.97 49.87 -20.55
C ALA A 1126 -16.83 49.44 -21.50
N ALA A 1127 -15.57 49.59 -21.08
CA ALA A 1127 -14.42 49.17 -21.86
C ALA A 1127 -14.40 47.65 -22.08
N ARG A 1128 -14.74 46.86 -21.05
CA ARG A 1128 -14.84 45.39 -21.15
C ARG A 1128 -15.84 44.95 -22.21
N LYS A 1129 -17.02 45.58 -22.23
CA LYS A 1129 -18.07 45.27 -23.21
C LYS A 1129 -17.63 45.54 -24.67
N GLN A 1130 -16.72 46.47 -24.88
CA GLN A 1130 -16.19 46.82 -26.20
C GLN A 1130 -15.11 45.83 -26.66
N ALA A 1131 -14.27 45.33 -25.73
CA ALA A 1131 -13.34 44.23 -25.99
C ALA A 1131 -14.08 42.93 -26.34
N ASP A 1132 -15.15 42.61 -25.61
CA ASP A 1132 -15.95 41.41 -25.87
C ASP A 1132 -16.60 41.42 -27.27
N ALA A 1133 -17.02 42.59 -27.76
CA ALA A 1133 -17.58 42.73 -29.10
C ALA A 1133 -16.52 42.54 -30.20
N ALA A 1134 -15.29 43.00 -29.97
CA ALA A 1134 -14.17 42.82 -30.89
C ALA A 1134 -13.66 41.36 -30.90
N ALA A 1135 -13.65 40.68 -29.75
CA ALA A 1135 -13.34 39.25 -29.66
C ALA A 1135 -14.30 38.39 -30.52
N LYS A 1136 -15.60 38.70 -30.50
CA LYS A 1136 -16.60 38.01 -31.35
C LYS A 1136 -16.40 38.24 -32.85
N ALA A 1137 -15.78 39.36 -33.24
CA ALA A 1137 -15.45 39.62 -34.63
C ALA A 1137 -14.25 38.79 -35.10
N VAL A 1138 -13.28 38.52 -34.22
CA VAL A 1138 -12.14 37.62 -34.47
C VAL A 1138 -12.63 36.19 -34.67
N ASP A 1139 -13.43 35.65 -33.74
CA ASP A 1139 -14.01 34.30 -33.86
C ASP A 1139 -14.80 34.09 -35.16
N LYS A 1140 -15.54 35.12 -35.62
CA LYS A 1140 -16.26 35.07 -36.90
C LYS A 1140 -15.31 35.03 -38.11
N ALA A 1141 -14.17 35.72 -38.04
CA ALA A 1141 -13.17 35.74 -39.10
C ALA A 1141 -12.35 34.43 -39.15
N GLU A 1142 -12.00 33.86 -38.00
CA GLU A 1142 -11.31 32.56 -37.90
C GLU A 1142 -12.16 31.44 -38.51
N LYS A 1143 -13.46 31.40 -38.21
CA LYS A 1143 -14.40 30.44 -38.81
C LYS A 1143 -14.50 30.60 -40.33
N ALA A 1144 -14.34 31.81 -40.86
CA ALA A 1144 -14.32 32.04 -42.30
C ALA A 1144 -13.04 31.50 -42.95
N VAL A 1145 -11.88 31.65 -42.29
CA VAL A 1145 -10.58 31.11 -42.72
C VAL A 1145 -10.60 29.57 -42.73
N GLN A 1146 -11.06 28.93 -41.66
CA GLN A 1146 -11.16 27.45 -41.60
C GLN A 1146 -12.06 26.88 -42.72
N LYS A 1147 -13.16 27.58 -43.04
CA LYS A 1147 -14.05 27.21 -44.15
C LYS A 1147 -13.37 27.40 -45.52
N ALA A 1148 -12.51 28.40 -45.67
CA ALA A 1148 -11.73 28.62 -46.88
C ALA A 1148 -10.62 27.54 -47.04
N GLN A 1149 -9.89 27.20 -45.97
CA GLN A 1149 -8.88 26.13 -45.96
C GLN A 1149 -9.48 24.77 -46.33
N THR A 1150 -10.68 24.47 -45.84
CA THR A 1150 -11.39 23.24 -46.21
C THR A 1150 -11.74 23.21 -47.70
N LYS A 1151 -12.16 24.34 -48.29
CA LYS A 1151 -12.40 24.43 -49.73
C LYS A 1151 -11.12 24.26 -50.56
N VAL A 1152 -9.97 24.67 -50.04
CA VAL A 1152 -8.65 24.44 -50.67
C VAL A 1152 -8.35 22.94 -50.68
N ARG A 1153 -8.41 22.27 -49.52
CA ARG A 1153 -8.17 20.82 -49.41
C ARG A 1153 -9.08 20.00 -50.31
N ASP A 1154 -10.37 20.34 -50.36
CA ASP A 1154 -11.33 19.67 -51.24
C ASP A 1154 -11.03 19.88 -52.74
N ALA A 1155 -10.54 21.07 -53.10
CA ALA A 1155 -10.13 21.38 -54.47
C ALA A 1155 -8.84 20.64 -54.86
N GLU A 1156 -7.87 20.54 -53.94
CA GLU A 1156 -6.60 19.83 -54.13
C GLU A 1156 -6.82 18.31 -54.23
N ALA A 1157 -7.64 17.73 -53.34
CA ALA A 1157 -8.01 16.32 -53.43
C ALA A 1157 -8.73 15.99 -54.75
N LYS A 1158 -9.57 16.90 -55.27
CA LYS A 1158 -10.19 16.75 -56.60
C LYS A 1158 -9.18 16.85 -57.74
N LEU A 1159 -8.16 17.69 -57.59
CA LEU A 1159 -7.07 17.79 -58.56
C LEU A 1159 -6.23 16.50 -58.56
N GLU A 1160 -5.78 16.03 -57.40
CA GLU A 1160 -5.02 14.79 -57.25
C GLU A 1160 -5.79 13.58 -57.81
N LYS A 1161 -7.07 13.45 -57.45
CA LYS A 1161 -7.92 12.36 -57.98
C LYS A 1161 -8.07 12.44 -59.50
N SER A 1162 -8.14 13.64 -60.07
CA SER A 1162 -8.23 13.82 -61.53
C SER A 1162 -6.92 13.49 -62.24
N VAL A 1163 -5.77 13.73 -61.60
CA VAL A 1163 -4.43 13.36 -62.07
C VAL A 1163 -4.22 11.85 -61.99
N ALA A 1164 -4.52 11.24 -60.84
CA ALA A 1164 -4.34 9.80 -60.61
C ALA A 1164 -5.25 8.91 -61.47
N SER A 1165 -6.45 9.40 -61.83
CA SER A 1165 -7.39 8.66 -62.69
C SER A 1165 -7.20 8.86 -64.21
N GLY A 1166 -6.17 9.61 -64.63
CA GLY A 1166 -5.84 9.79 -66.05
C GLY A 1166 -6.86 10.58 -66.86
N ARG A 1167 -7.60 11.53 -66.25
CA ARG A 1167 -8.61 12.34 -66.94
C ARG A 1167 -7.98 13.26 -68.01
N PRO A 1168 -8.74 13.68 -69.05
CA PRO A 1168 -8.21 14.54 -70.11
C PRO A 1168 -7.58 15.83 -69.57
N ALA A 1169 -6.49 16.29 -70.18
CA ALA A 1169 -5.70 17.44 -69.71
C ALA A 1169 -6.53 18.72 -69.45
N GLN A 1170 -7.64 18.91 -70.16
CA GLN A 1170 -8.53 20.05 -69.99
C GLN A 1170 -9.30 20.01 -68.65
N ALA A 1171 -9.65 18.82 -68.14
CA ALA A 1171 -10.30 18.65 -66.84
C ALA A 1171 -9.32 18.89 -65.68
N ILE A 1172 -8.06 18.45 -65.82
CA ILE A 1172 -6.99 18.72 -64.84
C ILE A 1172 -6.71 20.22 -64.77
N LYS A 1173 -6.66 20.91 -65.91
CA LYS A 1173 -6.47 22.37 -65.96
C LYS A 1173 -7.62 23.15 -65.30
N GLN A 1174 -8.86 22.67 -65.42
CA GLN A 1174 -10.01 23.26 -64.73
C GLN A 1174 -9.98 23.03 -63.22
N ALA A 1175 -9.58 21.83 -62.76
CA ALA A 1175 -9.41 21.53 -61.34
C ALA A 1175 -8.29 22.39 -60.71
N ALA A 1176 -7.16 22.55 -61.40
CA ALA A 1176 -6.06 23.40 -60.96
C ALA A 1176 -6.49 24.88 -60.83
N ALA A 1177 -7.30 25.39 -61.77
CA ALA A 1177 -7.84 26.74 -61.68
C ALA A 1177 -8.81 26.93 -60.49
N GLN A 1178 -9.50 25.87 -60.05
CA GLN A 1178 -10.32 25.91 -58.83
C GLN A 1178 -9.48 25.98 -57.56
N VAL A 1179 -8.34 25.26 -57.50
CA VAL A 1179 -7.37 25.39 -56.40
C VAL A 1179 -6.84 26.81 -56.32
N THR A 1180 -6.42 27.41 -57.44
CA THR A 1180 -5.95 28.81 -57.46
C THR A 1180 -7.01 29.79 -56.96
N LYS A 1181 -8.28 29.60 -57.34
CA LYS A 1181 -9.38 30.47 -56.87
C LYS A 1181 -9.68 30.26 -55.38
N ALA A 1182 -9.59 29.04 -54.88
CA ALA A 1182 -9.79 28.75 -53.46
C ALA A 1182 -8.67 29.35 -52.60
N ASN A 1183 -7.42 29.28 -53.08
CA ASN A 1183 -6.26 29.90 -52.41
C ASN A 1183 -6.38 31.43 -52.37
N ALA A 1184 -6.79 32.08 -53.46
CA ALA A 1184 -7.01 33.53 -53.45
C ALA A 1184 -8.11 33.96 -52.46
N GLN A 1185 -9.15 33.14 -52.28
CA GLN A 1185 -10.20 33.40 -51.28
C GLN A 1185 -9.69 33.21 -49.85
N LEU A 1186 -8.79 32.23 -49.64
CA LEU A 1186 -8.15 31.99 -48.35
C LEU A 1186 -7.29 33.20 -47.94
N GLU A 1187 -6.45 33.71 -48.85
CA GLU A 1187 -5.63 34.91 -48.62
C GLU A 1187 -6.50 36.12 -48.23
N GLU A 1188 -7.64 36.34 -48.91
CA GLU A 1188 -8.57 37.43 -48.57
C GLU A 1188 -9.17 37.26 -47.16
N THR A 1189 -9.54 36.04 -46.78
CA THR A 1189 -10.09 35.78 -45.44
C THR A 1189 -9.04 35.89 -44.33
N GLU A 1190 -7.80 35.51 -44.61
CA GLU A 1190 -6.68 35.64 -43.66
C GLU A 1190 -6.35 37.11 -43.43
N ALA A 1191 -6.33 37.95 -44.48
CA ALA A 1191 -6.16 39.40 -44.33
C ALA A 1191 -7.28 40.06 -43.50
N ALA A 1192 -8.52 39.57 -43.62
CA ALA A 1192 -9.65 40.02 -42.82
C ALA A 1192 -9.52 39.62 -41.34
N LEU A 1193 -9.00 38.42 -41.05
CA LEU A 1193 -8.73 37.96 -39.69
C LEU A 1193 -7.67 38.84 -39.00
N THR A 1194 -6.54 39.08 -39.68
CA THR A 1194 -5.47 39.95 -39.15
C THR A 1194 -6.00 41.36 -38.80
N THR A 1195 -6.92 41.89 -39.61
CA THR A 1195 -7.55 43.19 -39.34
C THR A 1195 -8.45 43.15 -38.10
N ALA A 1196 -9.17 42.05 -37.87
CA ALA A 1196 -10.03 41.88 -36.69
C ALA A 1196 -9.22 41.71 -35.40
N GLU A 1197 -8.12 40.96 -35.45
CA GLU A 1197 -7.22 40.75 -34.31
C GLU A 1197 -6.56 42.04 -33.86
N ALA A 1198 -6.10 42.86 -34.81
CA ALA A 1198 -5.53 44.19 -34.52
C ALA A 1198 -6.56 45.12 -33.84
N ALA A 1199 -7.83 45.05 -34.24
CA ALA A 1199 -8.91 45.82 -33.61
C ALA A 1199 -9.24 45.32 -32.18
N HIS A 1200 -9.18 44.00 -31.94
CA HIS A 1200 -9.39 43.43 -30.61
C HIS A 1200 -8.26 43.80 -29.64
N ALA A 1201 -7.00 43.71 -30.09
CA ALA A 1201 -5.84 44.12 -29.30
C ALA A 1201 -5.93 45.59 -28.85
N ALA A 1202 -6.38 46.48 -29.74
CA ALA A 1202 -6.60 47.89 -29.40
C ALA A 1202 -7.71 48.09 -28.36
N ALA A 1203 -8.78 47.28 -28.40
CA ALA A 1203 -9.88 47.34 -27.43
C ALA A 1203 -9.46 46.83 -26.04
N VAL A 1204 -8.66 45.76 -25.98
CA VAL A 1204 -8.13 45.22 -24.71
C VAL A 1204 -7.21 46.24 -24.02
N ALA A 1205 -6.38 46.95 -24.77
CA ALA A 1205 -5.53 48.01 -24.22
C ALA A 1205 -6.34 49.13 -23.54
N GLN A 1206 -7.55 49.43 -24.03
CA GLN A 1206 -8.45 50.41 -23.42
C GLN A 1206 -9.08 49.90 -22.11
N VAL A 1207 -9.35 48.60 -22.00
CA VAL A 1207 -9.80 47.97 -20.74
C VAL A 1207 -8.75 48.12 -19.65
N THR A 1208 -7.50 47.82 -19.97
CA THR A 1208 -6.39 47.92 -19.02
C THR A 1208 -6.19 49.35 -18.51
N ALA A 1209 -6.46 50.36 -19.34
CA ALA A 1209 -6.37 51.76 -18.94
C ALA A 1209 -7.56 52.22 -18.07
N ALA A 1210 -8.77 51.70 -18.30
CA ALA A 1210 -9.99 52.13 -17.62
C ALA A 1210 -10.31 51.36 -16.32
N CYS A 1211 -9.69 50.20 -16.11
CA CYS A 1211 -9.93 49.30 -14.97
C CYS A 1211 -8.84 49.31 -13.88
N ARG A 1212 -7.83 50.18 -14.02
CA ARG A 1212 -6.76 50.36 -13.02
C ARG A 1212 -7.19 51.21 -11.84
#